data_AF-A0A3R7DKI7-F1
#
_entry.id   AF-A0A3R7DKI7-F1
#
_cell.length_a   1.000
_cell.length_b   1.000
_cell.length_c   1.000
_cell.angle_alpha   90.00
_cell.angle_beta   90.00
_cell.angle_gamma   90.00
#
_symmetry.space_group_name_H-M   'P 1'
#
loop_
_entity.id
_entity.type
_entity.pdbx_description
1 polymer ?
#
loop_
_entity_poly.entity_id
_entity_poly.type
_entity_poly.pdbx_seq_one_letter_code
_entity_poly.pdbx_strand_id
1 'polypeptide(L)'
;MPGWFFVDAVLITDDGMPAALPTPPSVEANYNPHDRVDVVPTQQSRPILRRPHPVQFRGQSADLNASIGANDGAVLAASNDKGNTYLIDTIETSATPDESVEIANAIDIAPLSPWSNASDSTRHATLLNDTAMQTDVVAAMEWAWKGYRTYAFGHDWLNVVTMADQGEGHDMALSLVDSLDTLFLLGLLDEFNEAADWAEANMPARHTQPGRVSLFETTIRNLGGYLSAYHLSGRPKLLALAKDLGTRLCRGLDKSALPQSLVSLVDGSTSDASYLAEFTTIQLEFKYLSTLTGDSTYTNAVETIMNKVARIVDATYPNGILPVIADSYSGRLQHGQIKLGAGGDSYYEYLLKQWLLSGKTDSKYKAMYETAVTGIMDKLVGRTKKSGWVFLGELEVNGDLTPKMDHLVCFMPGMLALGYMHGMPSSHLDLAKALGRTCFEMYNQMASNLAPEIAYFNTVDDSNDIQVHASDAFNILRPETVESLMVLYRVTRDETYREWGKVIFRAFEQHCRLPQGGYSSVNHVDSPAPSKFFRREMESFFMAETLKYFYLLFSDESVVPLDQFVFNTEAHPFPIQYQWVLVAGAICYFLNVMYLASKYGMLEGLLPKNKALRRVNAADANARDATATSRRVVTPSETLHPLIAMPTLTNDTNMQRQVTAAMSWAWGAYRKHAFGFDSLNVKDMVKDGLPGHDMAISLVDSLDSLYIMGLQDEFNEAVDWAESNLAARFPLPPRVSIFETTIRNLGGLLSAYTLCGRPALLTLADDLGARLHRGLNETALPLSLVSLVDGSTSDSSYVAEFTTIQLEFKYLAQLTGKTEYHDTVELLMDKKATKYKDMYINAVNGIMTTLVGRTKKSNWLFLGELDTARGLSPKMDHLVCFVPGMLALGYVNGMPRSHLTLAQELVHTCFQVCMYNQMGSKMAPEIAYFNTATTADDIQVHPQDAFNILRPETVESLMIMYRVTKNETYRAWGKVIFDAFERNARLDSGGYSSVGNVDRTSATKFFRPTMDSFFMAETLKYFYLLFSDEE
;
A
#
# COMPACT_ATOMS: atom_id res chain seq x y z
N MET A 1 59.33 28.90 0.84
CA MET A 1 60.63 28.38 0.35
C MET A 1 61.22 27.45 1.40
N PRO A 2 62.01 26.43 1.04
CA PRO A 2 61.76 25.41 0.01
C PRO A 2 61.96 23.97 0.59
N GLY A 3 61.31 22.93 0.06
CA GLY A 3 61.89 22.00 -0.95
C GLY A 3 62.66 20.83 -0.27
N TRP A 4 63.14 19.74 -0.89
CA TRP A 4 63.26 19.21 -2.27
C TRP A 4 63.13 17.65 -2.16
N PHE A 5 62.94 16.78 -3.17
CA PHE A 5 63.69 16.56 -4.43
C PHE A 5 62.92 15.63 -5.42
N PHE A 6 62.86 16.01 -6.72
CA PHE A 6 63.10 15.20 -7.96
C PHE A 6 62.19 13.97 -8.32
N VAL A 7 61.92 13.61 -9.60
CA VAL A 7 62.02 14.26 -10.94
C VAL A 7 61.22 13.46 -12.01
N ASP A 8 60.82 14.10 -13.13
CA ASP A 8 60.49 13.67 -14.53
C ASP A 8 60.50 12.17 -14.97
N ALA A 9 59.92 11.69 -16.10
CA ALA A 9 58.85 12.09 -17.04
C ALA A 9 58.67 11.01 -18.17
N VAL A 10 57.50 11.00 -18.85
CA VAL A 10 57.25 10.80 -20.32
C VAL A 10 57.91 9.64 -21.15
N LEU A 11 57.05 8.71 -21.63
CA LEU A 11 56.87 8.07 -22.99
C LEU A 11 58.00 7.43 -23.88
N ILE A 12 57.58 6.48 -24.76
CA ILE A 12 58.18 5.93 -26.03
C ILE A 12 59.32 4.86 -25.83
N THR A 13 59.56 3.76 -26.59
CA THR A 13 59.21 3.22 -27.95
C THR A 13 59.02 1.67 -28.00
N ASP A 14 58.70 1.12 -29.19
CA ASP A 14 58.83 -0.26 -29.70
C ASP A 14 60.26 -0.90 -29.59
N ASP A 15 60.50 -2.23 -29.75
CA ASP A 15 60.55 -2.96 -31.05
C ASP A 15 60.80 -4.51 -30.91
N GLY A 16 60.45 -5.31 -31.93
CA GLY A 16 61.21 -6.54 -32.30
C GLY A 16 60.64 -7.98 -32.04
N MET A 17 60.28 -8.69 -33.12
CA MET A 17 60.28 -10.19 -33.27
C MET A 17 61.69 -10.71 -33.74
N PRO A 18 62.03 -12.02 -33.98
CA PRO A 18 61.19 -13.24 -34.20
C PRO A 18 61.70 -14.66 -33.73
N ALA A 19 60.86 -15.68 -34.00
CA ALA A 19 61.15 -17.09 -34.43
C ALA A 19 61.80 -18.19 -33.53
N ALA A 20 61.16 -19.38 -33.47
CA ALA A 20 61.74 -20.72 -33.77
C ALA A 20 60.70 -21.90 -33.70
N LEU A 21 60.90 -22.96 -34.50
CA LEU A 21 60.20 -24.28 -34.49
C LEU A 21 61.16 -25.39 -33.98
N PRO A 22 60.67 -26.59 -33.57
CA PRO A 22 60.66 -27.76 -34.47
C PRO A 22 59.45 -28.73 -34.32
N THR A 23 59.47 -29.84 -35.09
CA THR A 23 58.32 -30.71 -35.49
C THR A 23 58.32 -32.14 -34.84
N PRO A 24 57.72 -33.21 -35.42
CA PRO A 24 56.42 -33.81 -35.02
C PRO A 24 56.55 -35.25 -34.44
N PRO A 25 55.44 -36.02 -34.25
CA PRO A 25 55.04 -36.95 -35.32
C PRO A 25 53.52 -37.16 -35.52
N SER A 26 53.20 -37.80 -36.65
CA SER A 26 51.87 -38.09 -37.20
C SER A 26 51.24 -39.42 -36.76
N VAL A 27 49.90 -39.49 -36.72
CA VAL A 27 49.13 -40.60 -37.32
C VAL A 27 47.83 -40.04 -37.93
N GLU A 28 47.67 -40.16 -39.25
CA GLU A 28 46.37 -40.08 -39.92
C GLU A 28 45.83 -41.51 -40.17
N ALA A 29 44.51 -41.66 -40.19
CA ALA A 29 43.86 -42.78 -40.88
C ALA A 29 42.58 -42.29 -41.58
N ASN A 30 42.55 -42.44 -42.90
CA ASN A 30 41.51 -41.94 -43.81
C ASN A 30 40.19 -42.74 -43.74
N TYR A 31 39.05 -42.10 -44.05
CA TYR A 31 38.36 -42.38 -45.33
C TYR A 31 37.34 -41.31 -45.74
N ASN A 32 37.10 -41.21 -47.07
CA ASN A 32 36.21 -40.26 -47.75
C ASN A 32 34.91 -40.99 -48.23
N PRO A 33 33.97 -40.45 -49.03
CA PRO A 33 32.57 -40.85 -48.99
C PRO A 33 32.16 -41.68 -50.22
N HIS A 34 30.85 -41.87 -50.37
CA HIS A 34 30.13 -42.63 -51.41
C HIS A 34 30.04 -44.14 -51.17
N ASP A 35 28.83 -44.60 -50.88
CA ASP A 35 28.12 -45.39 -51.90
C ASP A 35 26.61 -45.10 -51.90
N ARG A 36 25.99 -45.18 -53.08
CA ARG A 36 24.53 -45.10 -53.31
C ARG A 36 24.05 -46.44 -53.86
N VAL A 37 22.88 -46.90 -53.41
CA VAL A 37 21.80 -47.56 -54.20
C VAL A 37 20.51 -47.32 -53.36
N ASP A 38 19.57 -46.44 -53.74
CA ASP A 38 18.44 -46.60 -54.68
C ASP A 38 17.47 -47.75 -54.25
N VAL A 39 16.13 -47.71 -54.22
CA VAL A 39 15.04 -47.03 -54.97
C VAL A 39 13.80 -46.92 -54.00
N VAL A 40 13.12 -45.78 -53.70
CA VAL A 40 12.19 -44.92 -54.51
C VAL A 40 10.75 -45.51 -54.67
N PRO A 41 9.63 -44.73 -54.71
CA PRO A 41 9.29 -43.43 -54.09
C PRO A 41 7.78 -43.26 -53.66
N THR A 42 7.37 -42.06 -53.22
CA THR A 42 6.24 -41.22 -53.73
C THR A 42 5.65 -40.31 -52.62
N GLN A 43 5.24 -39.06 -52.87
CA GLN A 43 5.68 -38.08 -53.88
C GLN A 43 5.38 -36.66 -53.34
N GLN A 44 6.29 -35.70 -53.55
CA GLN A 44 6.04 -34.28 -53.25
C GLN A 44 5.10 -33.65 -54.30
N SER A 45 4.41 -32.55 -53.95
CA SER A 45 4.58 -31.27 -54.67
C SER A 45 3.83 -30.09 -54.02
N ARG A 46 4.14 -28.88 -54.51
CA ARG A 46 3.96 -27.56 -53.87
C ARG A 46 2.78 -26.75 -54.48
N PRO A 47 2.44 -25.56 -53.95
CA PRO A 47 1.11 -24.93 -54.14
C PRO A 47 0.99 -24.01 -55.37
N ILE A 48 -0.25 -23.74 -55.81
CA ILE A 48 -0.58 -22.74 -56.85
C ILE A 48 -1.91 -22.02 -56.52
N LEU A 49 -1.96 -20.69 -56.74
CA LEU A 49 -3.13 -19.82 -56.62
C LEU A 49 -4.22 -20.09 -57.68
N ARG A 50 -5.51 -19.82 -57.36
CA ARG A 50 -6.42 -18.94 -58.15
C ARG A 50 -7.87 -18.87 -57.60
N ARG A 51 -8.44 -17.66 -57.57
CA ARG A 51 -9.89 -17.35 -57.69
C ARG A 51 -10.22 -17.14 -59.21
N PRO A 52 -11.46 -16.85 -59.68
CA PRO A 52 -12.83 -17.04 -59.13
C PRO A 52 -13.86 -17.64 -60.16
N HIS A 53 -15.16 -17.69 -59.78
CA HIS A 53 -16.40 -17.68 -60.63
C HIS A 53 -16.90 -19.00 -61.31
N PRO A 54 -18.19 -19.08 -61.76
CA PRO A 54 -19.47 -18.70 -61.10
C PRO A 54 -20.67 -19.68 -61.40
N VAL A 55 -21.94 -19.29 -61.11
CA VAL A 55 -23.22 -19.75 -61.79
C VAL A 55 -23.72 -21.19 -61.47
N GLN A 56 -25.00 -21.57 -61.32
CA GLN A 56 -26.33 -20.91 -61.15
C GLN A 56 -27.39 -21.89 -60.57
N PHE A 57 -28.43 -21.34 -59.91
CA PHE A 57 -29.83 -21.80 -59.72
C PHE A 57 -30.37 -23.09 -60.40
N ARG A 58 -31.22 -23.87 -59.68
CA ARG A 58 -32.71 -23.90 -59.84
C ARG A 58 -33.46 -24.93 -58.95
N GLY A 59 -34.76 -24.65 -58.69
CA GLY A 59 -35.77 -25.56 -58.11
C GLY A 59 -36.32 -25.06 -56.76
N GLN A 60 -37.43 -24.31 -56.63
CA GLN A 60 -38.85 -24.63 -56.91
C GLN A 60 -39.36 -25.92 -56.23
N SER A 61 -40.54 -25.98 -55.59
CA SER A 61 -41.54 -24.96 -55.18
C SER A 61 -42.68 -25.66 -54.41
N ALA A 62 -43.66 -24.89 -53.91
CA ALA A 62 -44.96 -25.29 -53.35
C ALA A 62 -44.96 -25.83 -51.91
N ASP A 63 -45.95 -25.59 -51.06
CA ASP A 63 -47.01 -24.55 -50.90
C ASP A 63 -47.98 -25.16 -49.88
N LEU A 64 -48.42 -24.43 -48.84
CA LEU A 64 -49.79 -24.50 -48.32
C LEU A 64 -50.07 -23.46 -47.21
N ASN A 65 -50.91 -22.50 -47.60
CA ASN A 65 -51.87 -21.65 -46.86
C ASN A 65 -52.36 -22.11 -45.47
N ALA A 66 -53.06 -21.28 -44.65
CA ALA A 66 -53.19 -19.82 -44.44
C ALA A 66 -54.35 -19.55 -43.45
N SER A 67 -54.28 -18.50 -42.59
CA SER A 67 -55.41 -17.67 -42.06
C SER A 67 -54.87 -16.68 -41.01
N ILE A 68 -54.89 -15.36 -41.25
CA ILE A 68 -55.97 -14.36 -40.99
C ILE A 68 -56.19 -14.10 -39.48
N GLY A 69 -56.19 -12.86 -38.95
CA GLY A 69 -56.07 -11.51 -39.54
C GLY A 69 -55.47 -10.53 -38.50
N ALA A 70 -55.00 -9.30 -38.79
CA ALA A 70 -55.49 -8.19 -39.64
C ALA A 70 -56.18 -7.08 -38.80
N ASN A 71 -55.48 -5.94 -38.66
CA ASN A 71 -55.95 -4.53 -38.59
C ASN A 71 -54.96 -3.67 -37.77
N ASP A 72 -54.72 -2.39 -38.08
CA ASP A 72 -54.57 -1.71 -39.38
C ASP A 72 -53.94 -0.33 -39.09
N GLY A 73 -53.10 0.21 -39.98
CA GLY A 73 -52.44 1.51 -39.72
C GLY A 73 -51.18 1.77 -40.54
N ALA A 74 -51.33 2.02 -41.83
CA ALA A 74 -50.22 2.30 -42.76
C ALA A 74 -50.09 3.81 -43.09
N VAL A 75 -49.10 4.14 -43.96
CA VAL A 75 -48.94 5.40 -44.72
C VAL A 75 -48.32 6.58 -43.93
N LEU A 76 -47.25 7.27 -44.39
CA LEU A 76 -46.32 7.09 -45.52
C LEU A 76 -44.99 7.81 -45.21
N ALA A 77 -43.88 7.36 -45.81
CA ALA A 77 -42.58 8.05 -45.72
C ALA A 77 -42.38 9.07 -46.86
N ALA A 78 -41.60 10.13 -46.60
CA ALA A 78 -41.01 10.99 -47.62
C ALA A 78 -39.60 11.42 -47.19
N SER A 79 -38.61 11.14 -48.03
CA SER A 79 -37.18 11.39 -47.77
C SER A 79 -36.70 12.71 -48.40
N ASN A 80 -35.70 13.33 -47.78
CA ASN A 80 -34.71 14.15 -48.48
C ASN A 80 -33.32 13.48 -48.39
N ASP A 81 -32.30 14.03 -49.06
CA ASP A 81 -31.06 13.33 -49.46
C ASP A 81 -30.10 12.84 -48.34
N LYS A 82 -30.55 12.82 -47.07
CA LYS A 82 -29.87 12.12 -45.95
C LYS A 82 -30.79 11.29 -45.04
N GLY A 83 -32.04 11.02 -45.43
CA GLY A 83 -32.80 9.87 -44.94
C GLY A 83 -33.49 9.95 -43.57
N ASN A 84 -33.46 11.07 -42.85
CA ASN A 84 -34.15 11.21 -41.55
C ASN A 84 -35.45 12.03 -41.66
N THR A 85 -36.49 11.58 -40.94
CA THR A 85 -37.74 12.33 -40.74
C THR A 85 -37.98 12.52 -39.24
N TYR A 86 -38.28 13.73 -38.79
CA TYR A 86 -38.62 14.05 -37.40
C TYR A 86 -40.02 14.65 -37.31
N LEU A 87 -40.71 14.41 -36.19
CA LEU A 87 -41.81 15.24 -35.72
C LEU A 87 -41.33 16.05 -34.51
N ILE A 88 -41.78 17.31 -34.45
CA ILE A 88 -41.39 18.31 -33.45
C ILE A 88 -42.64 18.66 -32.64
N ASP A 89 -42.49 18.78 -31.32
CA ASP A 89 -43.11 19.85 -30.53
C ASP A 89 -42.24 20.06 -29.26
N THR A 90 -41.37 21.08 -29.22
CA THR A 90 -41.63 22.50 -28.84
C THR A 90 -41.73 22.72 -27.31
N ILE A 91 -41.12 23.74 -26.67
CA ILE A 91 -40.13 24.77 -27.08
C ILE A 91 -39.57 25.48 -25.81
N GLU A 92 -38.57 26.37 -26.01
CA GLU A 92 -38.16 27.54 -25.18
C GLU A 92 -37.17 27.31 -24.01
N THR A 93 -36.06 28.05 -23.82
CA THR A 93 -35.37 29.12 -24.62
C THR A 93 -33.94 29.29 -24.04
N SER A 94 -32.85 29.28 -24.84
CA SER A 94 -32.09 30.47 -25.33
C SER A 94 -31.30 31.26 -24.24
N ALA A 95 -30.08 31.77 -24.44
CA ALA A 95 -29.20 31.76 -25.63
C ALA A 95 -27.74 32.19 -25.30
N THR A 96 -26.74 31.43 -25.82
CA THR A 96 -25.59 31.92 -26.63
C THR A 96 -24.49 32.83 -25.99
N PRO A 97 -23.35 33.13 -26.66
CA PRO A 97 -22.17 32.24 -26.68
C PRO A 97 -20.81 32.97 -26.53
N ASP A 98 -19.69 32.24 -26.35
CA ASP A 98 -18.51 32.41 -27.23
C ASP A 98 -17.51 31.24 -27.13
N GLU A 99 -16.61 31.14 -28.12
CA GLU A 99 -15.84 29.93 -28.45
C GLU A 99 -14.52 29.74 -27.68
N SER A 100 -14.19 28.47 -27.35
CA SER A 100 -12.86 27.89 -27.64
C SER A 100 -12.93 26.36 -27.66
N VAL A 101 -12.12 25.73 -28.51
CA VAL A 101 -12.25 24.30 -28.87
C VAL A 101 -11.21 23.45 -28.15
N GLU A 102 -11.67 22.48 -27.35
CA GLU A 102 -10.87 21.31 -26.95
C GLU A 102 -11.50 20.02 -27.50
N ILE A 103 -10.65 19.13 -28.02
CA ILE A 103 -11.06 17.86 -28.60
C ILE A 103 -11.11 16.81 -27.49
N ALA A 104 -12.28 16.67 -26.86
CA ALA A 104 -12.57 15.57 -25.95
C ALA A 104 -13.09 14.35 -26.73
N ASN A 105 -12.29 13.28 -26.82
CA ASN A 105 -12.78 11.98 -27.26
C ASN A 105 -13.59 11.33 -26.14
N ALA A 106 -14.90 11.58 -26.12
CA ALA A 106 -15.83 10.89 -25.23
C ALA A 106 -16.05 9.44 -25.70
N ILE A 107 -15.71 8.47 -24.85
CA ILE A 107 -16.27 7.11 -24.95
C ILE A 107 -17.64 7.16 -24.29
N ASP A 108 -18.69 7.18 -25.11
CA ASP A 108 -20.07 7.33 -24.65
C ASP A 108 -20.58 6.02 -24.03
N ILE A 109 -20.39 5.85 -22.72
CA ILE A 109 -20.91 4.71 -21.96
C ILE A 109 -22.38 4.99 -21.66
N ALA A 110 -23.27 4.38 -22.45
CA ALA A 110 -24.71 4.51 -22.28
C ALA A 110 -25.14 4.14 -20.83
N PRO A 111 -26.02 4.93 -20.20
CA PRO A 111 -26.43 4.70 -18.81
C PRO A 111 -27.21 3.38 -18.67
N LEU A 112 -26.74 2.51 -17.77
CA LEU A 112 -27.42 1.28 -17.41
C LEU A 112 -28.80 1.61 -16.80
N SER A 113 -29.84 0.86 -17.22
CA SER A 113 -31.22 1.08 -16.73
C SER A 113 -31.32 0.86 -15.22
N PRO A 114 -32.28 1.50 -14.52
CA PRO A 114 -32.25 1.62 -13.07
C PRO A 114 -32.40 0.27 -12.37
N TRP A 115 -31.31 -0.20 -11.77
CA TRP A 115 -31.35 -1.27 -10.79
C TRP A 115 -32.13 -0.78 -9.57
N SER A 116 -33.00 -1.63 -9.04
CA SER A 116 -33.85 -1.29 -7.90
C SER A 116 -33.00 -0.89 -6.68
N ASN A 117 -33.27 0.30 -6.13
CA ASN A 117 -32.64 0.79 -4.89
C ASN A 117 -32.88 -0.19 -3.73
N ALA A 118 -31.96 -1.13 -3.53
CA ALA A 118 -31.65 -1.60 -2.19
C ALA A 118 -31.00 -0.42 -1.44
N SER A 119 -31.48 -0.13 -0.24
CA SER A 119 -31.05 1.05 0.53
C SER A 119 -29.55 1.06 0.80
N ASP A 120 -28.90 2.23 0.62
CA ASP A 120 -27.47 2.50 0.90
C ASP A 120 -27.19 2.53 2.42
N SER A 121 -27.56 1.45 3.12
CA SER A 121 -27.56 1.33 4.58
C SER A 121 -26.71 0.15 5.09
N THR A 122 -25.83 -0.40 4.25
CA THR A 122 -25.08 -1.65 4.51
C THR A 122 -23.56 -1.55 4.33
N ARG A 123 -22.98 -0.34 4.28
CA ARG A 123 -21.52 -0.11 4.20
C ARG A 123 -20.72 -0.55 5.44
N HIS A 124 -21.36 -1.13 6.46
CA HIS A 124 -20.74 -1.60 7.70
C HIS A 124 -20.92 -3.09 8.00
N ALA A 125 -21.32 -3.90 7.00
CA ALA A 125 -21.25 -5.36 7.13
C ALA A 125 -19.79 -5.84 7.01
N THR A 126 -19.27 -6.46 8.07
CA THR A 126 -18.04 -7.29 7.99
C THR A 126 -18.28 -8.43 6.99
N LEU A 127 -17.27 -8.79 6.17
CA LEU A 127 -17.36 -10.00 5.36
C LEU A 127 -17.68 -11.20 6.26
N LEU A 128 -18.72 -11.96 5.92
CA LEU A 128 -19.09 -13.18 6.64
C LEU A 128 -18.52 -14.39 5.92
N ASN A 129 -18.00 -15.37 6.67
CA ASN A 129 -17.63 -16.68 6.13
C ASN A 129 -18.86 -17.42 5.60
N ASP A 130 -18.83 -17.89 4.35
CA ASP A 130 -19.72 -18.95 3.88
C ASP A 130 -19.08 -20.30 4.27
N THR A 131 -19.23 -20.64 5.55
CA THR A 131 -18.57 -21.83 6.14
C THR A 131 -18.99 -23.14 5.45
N ALA A 132 -20.17 -23.19 4.85
CA ALA A 132 -20.60 -24.36 4.07
C ALA A 132 -19.74 -24.50 2.81
N MET A 133 -19.62 -23.43 2.01
CA MET A 133 -18.77 -23.46 0.82
C MET A 133 -17.27 -23.63 1.17
N GLN A 134 -16.77 -23.03 2.25
CA GLN A 134 -15.40 -23.29 2.71
C GLN A 134 -15.18 -24.77 3.06
N THR A 135 -16.16 -25.43 3.70
CA THR A 135 -16.09 -26.87 4.02
C THR A 135 -16.05 -27.72 2.74
N ASP A 136 -16.89 -27.39 1.76
CA ASP A 136 -16.91 -28.10 0.46
C ASP A 136 -15.57 -27.93 -0.29
N VAL A 137 -14.97 -26.74 -0.26
CA VAL A 137 -13.65 -26.46 -0.89
C VAL A 137 -12.51 -27.18 -0.16
N VAL A 138 -12.54 -27.24 1.17
CA VAL A 138 -11.57 -28.04 1.95
C VAL A 138 -11.70 -29.53 1.59
N ALA A 139 -12.91 -30.06 1.49
CA ALA A 139 -13.13 -31.45 1.06
C ALA A 139 -12.67 -31.71 -0.39
N ALA A 140 -12.76 -30.72 -1.28
CA ALA A 140 -12.20 -30.80 -2.63
C ALA A 140 -10.66 -30.80 -2.62
N MET A 141 -10.03 -29.99 -1.76
CA MET A 141 -8.57 -29.99 -1.56
C MET A 141 -8.08 -31.31 -0.97
N GLU A 142 -8.72 -31.83 0.08
CA GLU A 142 -8.44 -33.17 0.62
C GLU A 142 -8.54 -34.24 -0.46
N TRP A 143 -9.53 -34.13 -1.37
CA TRP A 143 -9.72 -35.10 -2.47
C TRP A 143 -8.67 -35.00 -3.57
N ALA A 144 -8.26 -33.77 -3.93
CA ALA A 144 -7.18 -33.52 -4.88
C ALA A 144 -5.84 -34.01 -4.31
N TRP A 145 -5.52 -33.57 -3.09
CA TRP A 145 -4.31 -33.94 -2.38
C TRP A 145 -4.22 -35.43 -2.11
N LYS A 146 -5.32 -36.11 -1.74
CA LYS A 146 -5.35 -37.57 -1.59
C LYS A 146 -4.95 -38.28 -2.89
N GLY A 147 -5.43 -37.83 -4.04
CA GLY A 147 -5.01 -38.36 -5.34
C GLY A 147 -3.51 -38.19 -5.54
N TYR A 148 -3.02 -36.96 -5.44
CA TYR A 148 -1.61 -36.62 -5.58
C TYR A 148 -0.72 -37.43 -4.61
N ARG A 149 -1.03 -37.39 -3.31
CA ARG A 149 -0.32 -38.08 -2.23
C ARG A 149 -0.30 -39.61 -2.39
N THR A 150 -1.33 -40.21 -2.96
CA THR A 150 -1.40 -41.67 -3.13
C THR A 150 -0.55 -42.15 -4.30
N TYR A 151 -0.47 -41.37 -5.38
CA TYR A 151 0.01 -41.86 -6.68
C TYR A 151 1.23 -41.11 -7.23
N ALA A 152 1.53 -39.89 -6.77
CA ALA A 152 2.56 -39.02 -7.32
C ALA A 152 3.29 -38.15 -6.26
N PHE A 153 3.28 -38.54 -4.98
CA PHE A 153 3.84 -37.73 -3.89
C PHE A 153 5.33 -37.44 -4.09
N GLY A 154 5.69 -36.15 -4.18
CA GLY A 154 7.05 -35.72 -4.45
C GLY A 154 7.43 -35.64 -5.93
N HIS A 155 6.47 -35.82 -6.84
CA HIS A 155 6.65 -35.59 -8.28
C HIS A 155 5.90 -34.34 -8.73
N ASP A 156 6.24 -33.80 -9.91
CA ASP A 156 5.67 -32.54 -10.40
C ASP A 156 4.13 -32.54 -10.52
N TRP A 157 3.53 -33.64 -10.95
CA TRP A 157 2.09 -33.74 -11.19
C TRP A 157 1.58 -35.18 -11.09
N LEU A 158 0.28 -35.30 -10.82
CA LEU A 158 -0.45 -36.57 -10.86
C LEU A 158 -0.84 -36.90 -12.30
N ASN A 159 -0.46 -38.07 -12.82
CA ASN A 159 -1.04 -38.56 -14.06
C ASN A 159 -2.45 -39.14 -13.77
N VAL A 160 -3.49 -38.41 -14.17
CA VAL A 160 -4.90 -38.76 -13.95
C VAL A 160 -5.42 -39.89 -14.84
N VAL A 161 -4.69 -40.28 -15.88
CA VAL A 161 -5.05 -41.39 -16.78
C VAL A 161 -4.52 -42.72 -16.23
N THR A 162 -3.29 -42.74 -15.74
CA THR A 162 -2.64 -43.95 -15.22
C THR A 162 -2.76 -44.09 -13.71
N MET A 163 -3.11 -43.01 -12.99
CA MET A 163 -3.03 -42.91 -11.53
C MET A 163 -1.64 -43.30 -11.02
N ALA A 164 -0.63 -42.59 -11.52
CA ALA A 164 0.78 -42.76 -11.16
C ALA A 164 1.52 -41.42 -11.28
N ASP A 165 2.79 -41.41 -10.88
CA ASP A 165 3.74 -40.38 -11.31
C ASP A 165 4.04 -40.53 -12.81
N GLN A 166 4.45 -39.44 -13.44
CA GLN A 166 5.11 -39.46 -14.75
C GLN A 166 6.23 -38.42 -14.74
N GLY A 167 7.47 -38.89 -14.69
CA GLY A 167 8.64 -38.02 -14.82
C GLY A 167 8.92 -37.66 -16.27
N GLU A 168 8.77 -36.38 -16.62
CA GLU A 168 9.35 -35.80 -17.83
C GLU A 168 10.20 -34.58 -17.47
N GLY A 169 11.46 -34.54 -17.93
CA GLY A 169 12.37 -33.43 -17.65
C GLY A 169 13.00 -33.46 -16.25
N HIS A 170 13.13 -32.28 -15.64
CA HIS A 170 13.81 -32.06 -14.34
C HIS A 170 12.76 -31.94 -13.24
N ASP A 171 12.49 -33.04 -12.53
CA ASP A 171 11.42 -33.13 -11.52
C ASP A 171 11.68 -32.23 -10.30
N MET A 172 10.86 -31.19 -10.14
CA MET A 172 10.96 -30.16 -9.10
C MET A 172 9.88 -30.28 -8.02
N ALA A 173 9.15 -31.41 -7.98
CA ALA A 173 8.03 -31.65 -7.07
C ALA A 173 6.98 -30.51 -7.07
N LEU A 174 6.71 -29.92 -8.24
CA LEU A 174 5.82 -28.77 -8.44
C LEU A 174 4.55 -28.87 -7.59
N SER A 175 3.67 -29.84 -7.84
CA SER A 175 2.40 -30.01 -7.10
C SER A 175 2.54 -30.08 -5.57
N LEU A 176 3.67 -30.57 -5.04
CA LEU A 176 3.92 -30.59 -3.60
C LEU A 176 4.29 -29.21 -3.07
N VAL A 177 5.22 -28.51 -3.73
CA VAL A 177 5.72 -27.20 -3.28
C VAL A 177 4.68 -26.11 -3.47
N ASP A 178 3.99 -26.14 -4.60
CA ASP A 178 2.93 -25.21 -5.02
C ASP A 178 1.71 -25.29 -4.09
N SER A 179 1.43 -26.47 -3.53
CA SER A 179 0.31 -26.67 -2.58
C SER A 179 0.63 -26.26 -1.13
N LEU A 180 1.88 -25.97 -0.77
CA LEU A 180 2.29 -25.81 0.64
C LEU A 180 1.50 -24.71 1.37
N ASP A 181 1.37 -23.53 0.76
CA ASP A 181 0.64 -22.42 1.36
C ASP A 181 -0.87 -22.68 1.42
N THR A 182 -1.43 -23.37 0.43
CA THR A 182 -2.84 -23.78 0.38
C THR A 182 -3.17 -24.75 1.50
N LEU A 183 -2.37 -25.80 1.68
CA LEU A 183 -2.52 -26.76 2.78
C LEU A 183 -2.50 -26.03 4.14
N PHE A 184 -1.60 -25.06 4.31
CA PHE A 184 -1.54 -24.25 5.52
C PHE A 184 -2.78 -23.36 5.72
N LEU A 185 -3.22 -22.63 4.69
CA LEU A 185 -4.36 -21.69 4.74
C LEU A 185 -5.71 -22.39 4.96
N LEU A 186 -5.86 -23.61 4.44
CA LEU A 186 -7.07 -24.44 4.60
C LEU A 186 -7.06 -25.24 5.91
N GLY A 187 -6.00 -25.15 6.73
CA GLY A 187 -5.88 -25.85 8.02
C GLY A 187 -5.47 -27.32 7.92
N LEU A 188 -5.04 -27.79 6.74
CA LEU A 188 -4.53 -29.13 6.47
C LEU A 188 -3.06 -29.25 6.94
N LEU A 189 -2.86 -29.05 8.25
CA LEU A 189 -1.53 -28.87 8.83
C LEU A 189 -0.70 -30.15 8.87
N ASP A 190 -1.32 -31.33 8.95
CA ASP A 190 -0.59 -32.61 8.93
C ASP A 190 -0.05 -32.91 7.52
N GLU A 191 -0.87 -32.68 6.49
CA GLU A 191 -0.49 -32.72 5.08
C GLU A 191 0.61 -31.70 4.76
N PHE A 192 0.47 -30.46 5.24
CA PHE A 192 1.49 -29.43 5.13
C PHE A 192 2.82 -29.85 5.77
N ASN A 193 2.78 -30.41 6.98
CA ASN A 193 3.97 -30.84 7.69
C ASN A 193 4.66 -32.00 6.95
N GLU A 194 3.93 -32.98 6.45
CA GLU A 194 4.48 -34.10 5.65
C GLU A 194 5.11 -33.61 4.34
N ALA A 195 4.42 -32.72 3.62
CA ALA A 195 4.92 -32.11 2.39
C ALA A 195 6.20 -31.28 2.65
N ALA A 196 6.18 -30.41 3.65
CA ALA A 196 7.32 -29.57 4.00
C ALA A 196 8.52 -30.40 4.46
N ASP A 197 8.32 -31.40 5.34
CA ASP A 197 9.39 -32.30 5.79
C ASP A 197 10.01 -33.08 4.63
N TRP A 198 9.19 -33.52 3.67
CA TRP A 198 9.69 -34.16 2.44
C TRP A 198 10.49 -33.17 1.57
N ALA A 199 10.00 -31.94 1.36
CA ALA A 199 10.71 -30.94 0.56
C ALA A 199 12.06 -30.58 1.18
N GLU A 200 12.09 -30.36 2.50
CA GLU A 200 13.29 -30.09 3.30
C GLU A 200 14.35 -31.20 3.17
N ALA A 201 13.93 -32.45 3.03
CA ALA A 201 14.83 -33.60 2.91
C ALA A 201 15.32 -33.86 1.47
N ASN A 202 14.50 -33.61 0.45
CA ASN A 202 14.74 -34.08 -0.92
C ASN A 202 15.12 -32.99 -1.92
N MET A 203 14.58 -31.77 -1.78
CA MET A 203 14.78 -30.70 -2.76
C MET A 203 16.23 -30.18 -2.88
N PRO A 204 17.08 -30.13 -1.83
CA PRO A 204 18.48 -29.74 -1.98
C PRO A 204 19.25 -30.64 -2.95
N ALA A 205 18.91 -31.94 -3.04
CA ALA A 205 19.50 -32.84 -4.02
C ALA A 205 18.99 -32.54 -5.43
N ARG A 206 17.67 -32.35 -5.60
CA ARG A 206 17.03 -32.04 -6.90
C ARG A 206 17.52 -30.74 -7.52
N HIS A 207 17.75 -29.69 -6.72
CA HIS A 207 18.35 -28.43 -7.19
C HIS A 207 19.79 -28.58 -7.72
N THR A 208 20.48 -29.69 -7.41
CA THR A 208 21.84 -29.99 -7.90
C THR A 208 21.90 -30.96 -9.07
N GLN A 209 20.77 -31.52 -9.51
CA GLN A 209 20.76 -32.45 -10.64
C GLN A 209 21.05 -31.73 -11.97
N PRO A 210 21.70 -32.40 -12.94
CA PRO A 210 21.90 -31.84 -14.27
C PRO A 210 20.58 -31.85 -15.04
N GLY A 211 20.19 -30.69 -15.54
CA GLY A 211 18.95 -30.48 -16.27
C GLY A 211 18.71 -28.99 -16.51
N ARG A 212 17.57 -28.67 -17.13
CA ARG A 212 17.09 -27.30 -17.29
C ARG A 212 15.63 -27.24 -16.86
N VAL A 213 15.30 -26.13 -16.23
CA VAL A 213 13.96 -25.80 -15.76
C VAL A 213 13.49 -24.53 -16.44
N SER A 214 12.17 -24.32 -16.54
CA SER A 214 11.64 -23.01 -16.94
C SER A 214 11.93 -21.99 -15.86
N LEU A 215 12.58 -20.88 -16.23
CA LEU A 215 12.90 -19.78 -15.32
C LEU A 215 11.64 -19.19 -14.69
N PHE A 216 10.59 -19.00 -15.50
CA PHE A 216 9.31 -18.45 -15.09
C PHE A 216 8.57 -19.40 -14.15
N GLU A 217 8.21 -20.60 -14.63
CA GLU A 217 7.42 -21.57 -13.86
C GLU A 217 8.09 -21.95 -12.53
N THR A 218 9.42 -22.15 -12.53
CA THR A 218 10.16 -22.48 -11.30
C THR A 218 10.22 -21.31 -10.32
N THR A 219 10.16 -20.07 -10.82
CA THR A 219 10.11 -18.88 -9.96
C THR A 219 8.73 -18.75 -9.35
N ILE A 220 7.68 -18.72 -10.17
CA ILE A 220 6.33 -18.43 -9.69
C ILE A 220 5.80 -19.57 -8.80
N ARG A 221 6.02 -20.85 -9.16
CA ARG A 221 5.57 -22.03 -8.40
C ARG A 221 6.52 -22.37 -7.24
N ASN A 222 7.73 -22.86 -7.54
CA ASN A 222 8.61 -23.37 -6.47
C ASN A 222 9.14 -22.26 -5.55
N LEU A 223 9.73 -21.19 -6.12
CA LEU A 223 10.29 -20.11 -5.30
C LEU A 223 9.16 -19.35 -4.58
N GLY A 224 8.05 -19.05 -5.25
CA GLY A 224 6.87 -18.46 -4.63
C GLY A 224 6.28 -19.31 -3.50
N GLY A 225 6.03 -20.59 -3.76
CA GLY A 225 5.51 -21.54 -2.78
C GLY A 225 6.40 -21.67 -1.54
N TYR A 226 7.72 -21.78 -1.69
CA TYR A 226 8.64 -21.79 -0.55
C TYR A 226 8.59 -20.48 0.25
N LEU A 227 8.54 -19.32 -0.42
CA LEU A 227 8.52 -18.00 0.21
C LEU A 227 7.23 -17.77 1.01
N SER A 228 6.08 -18.12 0.44
CA SER A 228 4.79 -17.96 1.12
C SER A 228 4.60 -18.98 2.25
N ALA A 229 4.94 -20.26 2.01
CA ALA A 229 4.92 -21.28 3.06
C ALA A 229 5.87 -20.96 4.22
N TYR A 230 7.04 -20.37 3.94
CA TYR A 230 7.91 -19.83 4.99
C TYR A 230 7.25 -18.69 5.76
N HIS A 231 6.62 -17.73 5.07
CA HIS A 231 5.98 -16.59 5.72
C HIS A 231 4.84 -17.01 6.64
N LEU A 232 3.99 -17.94 6.19
CA LEU A 232 2.84 -18.46 6.93
C LEU A 232 3.25 -19.34 8.13
N SER A 233 4.23 -20.23 7.95
CA SER A 233 4.58 -21.25 8.96
C SER A 233 5.80 -20.92 9.83
N GLY A 234 6.63 -19.96 9.43
CA GLY A 234 7.91 -19.64 10.07
C GLY A 234 9.00 -20.72 9.92
N ARG A 235 8.78 -21.81 9.15
CA ARG A 235 9.73 -22.94 8.99
C ARG A 235 11.03 -22.51 8.30
N PRO A 236 12.17 -22.36 9.01
CA PRO A 236 13.36 -21.68 8.47
C PRO A 236 14.06 -22.42 7.34
N LYS A 237 13.85 -23.72 7.19
CA LYS A 237 14.42 -24.50 6.08
C LYS A 237 13.70 -24.24 4.75
N LEU A 238 12.42 -23.85 4.75
CA LEU A 238 11.73 -23.44 3.51
C LEU A 238 12.38 -22.17 2.93
N LEU A 239 12.76 -21.21 3.79
CA LEU A 239 13.59 -20.06 3.37
C LEU A 239 14.98 -20.49 2.88
N ALA A 240 15.57 -21.55 3.44
CA ALA A 240 16.85 -22.09 2.96
C ALA A 240 16.71 -22.71 1.55
N LEU A 241 15.60 -23.42 1.27
CA LEU A 241 15.28 -23.91 -0.08
C LEU A 241 15.05 -22.77 -1.07
N ALA A 242 14.26 -21.76 -0.67
CA ALA A 242 14.03 -20.55 -1.46
C ALA A 242 15.36 -19.84 -1.81
N LYS A 243 16.26 -19.71 -0.83
CA LYS A 243 17.58 -19.09 -1.04
C LYS A 243 18.46 -19.91 -1.98
N ASP A 244 18.55 -21.23 -1.82
CA ASP A 244 19.34 -22.08 -2.72
C ASP A 244 18.78 -22.04 -4.16
N LEU A 245 17.47 -22.17 -4.33
CA LEU A 245 16.81 -22.10 -5.64
C LEU A 245 16.99 -20.73 -6.31
N GLY A 246 16.68 -19.64 -5.59
CA GLY A 246 16.86 -18.27 -6.09
C GLY A 246 18.31 -17.97 -6.45
N THR A 247 19.29 -18.45 -5.67
CA THR A 247 20.73 -18.33 -6.00
C THR A 247 21.10 -19.03 -7.30
N ARG A 248 20.42 -20.11 -7.67
CA ARG A 248 20.67 -20.88 -8.90
C ARG A 248 20.01 -20.22 -10.10
N LEU A 249 18.73 -19.88 -10.00
CA LEU A 249 17.97 -19.18 -11.03
C LEU A 249 18.62 -17.82 -11.38
N CYS A 250 19.11 -17.09 -10.37
CA CYS A 250 19.78 -15.80 -10.58
C CYS A 250 21.01 -15.87 -11.51
N ARG A 251 21.64 -17.05 -11.67
CA ARG A 251 22.81 -17.25 -12.55
C ARG A 251 22.46 -17.18 -14.03
N GLY A 252 21.19 -17.37 -14.40
CA GLY A 252 20.72 -17.27 -15.79
C GLY A 252 20.30 -15.87 -16.22
N LEU A 253 19.93 -15.00 -15.28
CA LEU A 253 19.30 -13.70 -15.55
C LEU A 253 20.17 -12.70 -16.32
N ASP A 254 21.50 -12.87 -16.31
CA ASP A 254 22.48 -11.99 -16.93
C ASP A 254 23.13 -12.56 -18.20
N LYS A 255 22.78 -13.79 -18.63
CA LYS A 255 23.39 -14.47 -19.78
C LYS A 255 23.01 -13.90 -21.14
N SER A 256 21.98 -13.07 -21.16
CA SER A 256 21.37 -12.48 -22.35
C SER A 256 20.88 -11.05 -22.02
N ALA A 257 20.54 -10.26 -23.05
CA ALA A 257 20.01 -8.91 -22.85
C ALA A 257 18.61 -8.96 -22.21
N LEU A 258 17.77 -9.93 -22.60
CA LEU A 258 16.53 -10.30 -21.91
C LEU A 258 16.60 -11.81 -21.61
N PRO A 259 16.28 -12.27 -20.38
CA PRO A 259 16.38 -13.69 -20.00
C PRO A 259 15.63 -14.63 -20.94
N GLN A 260 16.20 -15.81 -21.19
CA GLN A 260 15.58 -16.86 -21.99
C GLN A 260 14.79 -17.82 -21.10
N SER A 261 13.80 -18.51 -21.67
CA SER A 261 12.85 -19.37 -20.97
C SER A 261 13.50 -20.46 -20.11
N LEU A 262 14.52 -21.16 -20.62
CA LEU A 262 15.14 -22.28 -19.90
C LEU A 262 16.47 -21.91 -19.25
N VAL A 263 16.67 -22.37 -18.01
CA VAL A 263 17.90 -22.18 -17.22
C VAL A 263 18.36 -23.48 -16.55
N SER A 264 19.67 -23.71 -16.53
CA SER A 264 20.32 -24.79 -15.77
C SER A 264 20.58 -24.35 -14.32
N LEU A 265 20.05 -25.10 -13.35
CA LEU A 265 20.25 -24.85 -11.91
C LEU A 265 21.68 -25.15 -11.41
N VAL A 266 22.50 -25.79 -12.25
CA VAL A 266 23.89 -26.16 -11.91
C VAL A 266 24.85 -25.04 -12.32
N ASP A 267 24.86 -24.64 -13.59
CA ASP A 267 25.83 -23.72 -14.18
C ASP A 267 25.26 -22.37 -14.62
N GLY A 268 23.93 -22.19 -14.58
CA GLY A 268 23.26 -20.97 -15.02
C GLY A 268 23.22 -20.80 -16.55
N SER A 269 23.51 -21.83 -17.34
CA SER A 269 23.42 -21.77 -18.79
C SER A 269 21.96 -21.72 -19.28
N THR A 270 21.66 -20.91 -20.28
CA THR A 270 20.29 -20.62 -20.77
C THR A 270 20.03 -21.11 -22.19
N SER A 271 18.75 -21.26 -22.59
CA SER A 271 18.31 -21.53 -23.98
C SER A 271 16.88 -21.06 -24.23
N ASP A 272 16.50 -21.19 -25.51
CA ASP A 272 15.16 -20.96 -26.05
C ASP A 272 14.81 -19.48 -26.21
N ALA A 273 13.55 -19.20 -26.53
CA ALA A 273 13.07 -17.84 -26.78
C ALA A 273 13.03 -17.03 -25.47
N SER A 274 12.63 -15.76 -25.59
CA SER A 274 12.27 -14.91 -24.47
C SER A 274 10.85 -14.43 -24.70
N TYR A 275 9.96 -14.65 -23.73
CA TYR A 275 8.59 -14.16 -23.75
C TYR A 275 8.39 -13.06 -22.70
N LEU A 276 7.59 -12.05 -23.04
CA LEU A 276 7.43 -10.84 -22.22
C LEU A 276 7.03 -11.17 -20.78
N ALA A 277 5.97 -11.95 -20.60
CA ALA A 277 5.51 -12.39 -19.27
C ALA A 277 6.63 -13.10 -18.50
N GLU A 278 7.32 -14.07 -19.11
CA GLU A 278 8.30 -14.92 -18.41
C GLU A 278 9.45 -14.15 -17.74
N PHE A 279 10.00 -13.11 -18.38
CA PHE A 279 11.09 -12.32 -17.77
C PHE A 279 10.60 -11.08 -16.98
N THR A 280 9.31 -10.76 -17.03
CA THR A 280 8.69 -9.65 -16.27
C THR A 280 7.76 -10.10 -15.14
N THR A 281 7.69 -11.41 -14.93
CA THR A 281 6.87 -12.07 -13.90
C THR A 281 7.72 -13.00 -13.02
N ILE A 282 8.86 -12.48 -12.58
CA ILE A 282 9.80 -13.08 -11.60
C ILE A 282 10.18 -12.10 -10.48
N GLN A 283 9.60 -10.89 -10.52
CA GLN A 283 10.08 -9.74 -9.77
C GLN A 283 9.64 -9.81 -8.30
N LEU A 284 8.42 -10.28 -8.02
CA LEU A 284 7.88 -10.30 -6.65
C LEU A 284 8.65 -11.29 -5.76
N GLU A 285 8.94 -12.46 -6.30
CA GLU A 285 9.63 -13.57 -5.67
C GLU A 285 11.08 -13.19 -5.35
N PHE A 286 11.80 -12.66 -6.34
CA PHE A 286 13.19 -12.23 -6.15
C PHE A 286 13.30 -11.00 -5.24
N LYS A 287 12.37 -10.04 -5.32
CA LYS A 287 12.30 -8.91 -4.38
C LYS A 287 11.99 -9.38 -2.95
N TYR A 288 11.04 -10.29 -2.78
CA TYR A 288 10.69 -10.77 -1.45
C TYR A 288 11.79 -11.66 -0.84
N LEU A 289 12.43 -12.52 -1.65
CA LEU A 289 13.64 -13.26 -1.24
C LEU A 289 14.77 -12.30 -0.83
N SER A 290 14.97 -11.20 -1.55
CA SER A 290 15.92 -10.15 -1.20
C SER A 290 15.64 -9.56 0.19
N THR A 291 14.38 -9.21 0.47
CA THR A 291 13.93 -8.68 1.76
C THR A 291 14.13 -9.68 2.90
N LEU A 292 13.82 -10.96 2.69
CA LEU A 292 13.99 -12.00 3.71
C LEU A 292 15.45 -12.39 3.98
N THR A 293 16.33 -12.29 2.97
CA THR A 293 17.73 -12.73 3.08
C THR A 293 18.72 -11.60 3.35
N GLY A 294 18.30 -10.34 3.15
CA GLY A 294 19.18 -9.16 3.15
C GLY A 294 20.11 -9.07 1.93
N ASP A 295 19.98 -9.96 0.95
CA ASP A 295 20.84 -10.01 -0.23
C ASP A 295 20.20 -9.22 -1.38
N SER A 296 20.75 -8.03 -1.68
CA SER A 296 20.25 -7.15 -2.74
C SER A 296 20.49 -7.67 -4.15
N THR A 297 21.29 -8.73 -4.34
CA THR A 297 21.60 -9.32 -5.65
C THR A 297 20.33 -9.72 -6.40
N TYR A 298 19.37 -10.34 -5.70
CA TYR A 298 18.10 -10.78 -6.29
C TYR A 298 17.28 -9.61 -6.84
N THR A 299 17.05 -8.57 -6.02
CA THR A 299 16.34 -7.34 -6.43
C THR A 299 17.08 -6.66 -7.59
N ASN A 300 18.39 -6.50 -7.50
CA ASN A 300 19.20 -5.83 -8.52
C ASN A 300 19.13 -6.54 -9.88
N ALA A 301 19.09 -7.87 -9.89
CA ALA A 301 18.97 -8.66 -11.11
C ALA A 301 17.62 -8.41 -11.82
N VAL A 302 16.50 -8.53 -11.09
CA VAL A 302 15.16 -8.36 -11.67
C VAL A 302 14.81 -6.91 -11.98
N GLU A 303 15.33 -5.95 -11.21
CA GLU A 303 15.27 -4.52 -11.53
C GLU A 303 16.07 -4.17 -12.78
N THR A 304 17.22 -4.81 -13.02
CA THR A 304 18.01 -4.60 -14.24
C THR A 304 17.22 -5.01 -15.49
N ILE A 305 16.40 -6.05 -15.39
CA ILE A 305 15.48 -6.46 -16.46
C ILE A 305 14.38 -5.42 -16.64
N MET A 306 13.64 -5.06 -15.58
CA MET A 306 12.55 -4.08 -15.68
C MET A 306 13.03 -2.69 -16.15
N ASN A 307 14.24 -2.28 -15.79
CA ASN A 307 14.83 -1.02 -16.28
C ASN A 307 15.20 -1.07 -17.77
N LYS A 308 15.45 -2.26 -18.35
CA LYS A 308 15.54 -2.43 -19.81
C LYS A 308 14.15 -2.34 -20.45
N VAL A 309 13.15 -3.01 -19.87
CA VAL A 309 11.76 -3.00 -20.36
C VAL A 309 11.16 -1.59 -20.36
N ALA A 310 11.34 -0.81 -19.29
CA ALA A 310 10.91 0.59 -19.22
C ALA A 310 11.49 1.43 -20.39
N ARG A 311 12.79 1.29 -20.69
CA ARG A 311 13.40 1.97 -21.85
C ARG A 311 12.86 1.51 -23.20
N ILE A 312 12.39 0.26 -23.31
CA ILE A 312 11.74 -0.25 -24.54
C ILE A 312 10.34 0.37 -24.69
N VAL A 313 9.59 0.48 -23.58
CA VAL A 313 8.28 1.16 -23.51
C VAL A 313 8.44 2.63 -23.92
N ASP A 314 9.30 3.38 -23.24
CA ASP A 314 9.51 4.82 -23.49
C ASP A 314 9.92 5.12 -24.94
N ALA A 315 10.73 4.24 -25.56
CA ALA A 315 11.27 4.45 -26.90
C ALA A 315 10.39 3.92 -28.05
N THR A 316 9.56 2.90 -27.79
CA THR A 316 8.88 2.12 -28.86
C THR A 316 7.39 1.91 -28.64
N TYR A 317 6.93 1.82 -27.39
CA TYR A 317 5.55 1.47 -27.02
C TYR A 317 4.99 2.46 -25.99
N PRO A 318 4.85 3.77 -26.33
CA PRO A 318 4.48 4.82 -25.37
C PRO A 318 3.05 4.72 -24.83
N ASN A 319 2.22 3.83 -25.39
CA ASN A 319 0.90 3.46 -24.87
C ASN A 319 0.96 2.28 -23.87
N GLY A 320 2.15 1.77 -23.52
CA GLY A 320 2.33 0.78 -22.47
C GLY A 320 1.87 -0.64 -22.79
N ILE A 321 1.41 -0.92 -24.02
CA ILE A 321 1.04 -2.27 -24.49
C ILE A 321 2.10 -2.81 -25.45
N LEU A 322 2.50 -4.08 -25.29
CA LEU A 322 3.72 -4.63 -25.88
C LEU A 322 3.48 -5.99 -26.56
N PRO A 323 4.21 -6.31 -27.65
CA PRO A 323 4.25 -7.66 -28.23
C PRO A 323 4.92 -8.68 -27.30
N VAL A 324 4.51 -9.94 -27.42
CA VAL A 324 4.90 -11.01 -26.47
C VAL A 324 6.27 -11.65 -26.72
N ILE A 325 6.82 -11.60 -27.94
CA ILE A 325 8.09 -12.28 -28.29
C ILE A 325 9.25 -11.29 -28.22
N ALA A 326 10.37 -11.69 -27.60
CA ALA A 326 11.59 -10.92 -27.52
C ALA A 326 12.79 -11.63 -28.18
N ASP A 327 13.69 -10.84 -28.76
CA ASP A 327 15.04 -11.28 -29.14
C ASP A 327 15.97 -11.12 -27.93
N SER A 328 16.41 -12.25 -27.39
CA SER A 328 17.14 -12.34 -26.13
C SER A 328 18.51 -11.68 -26.16
N TYR A 329 19.19 -11.63 -27.30
CA TYR A 329 20.55 -11.11 -27.43
C TYR A 329 20.60 -9.60 -27.73
N SER A 330 19.73 -9.10 -28.60
CA SER A 330 19.63 -7.68 -28.93
C SER A 330 18.82 -6.89 -27.89
N GLY A 331 18.01 -7.58 -27.07
CA GLY A 331 17.20 -6.96 -26.03
C GLY A 331 16.04 -6.15 -26.60
N ARG A 332 15.44 -6.61 -27.70
CA ARG A 332 14.34 -5.95 -28.40
C ARG A 332 13.11 -6.85 -28.43
N LEU A 333 11.93 -6.26 -28.29
CA LEU A 333 10.68 -6.96 -28.60
C LEU A 333 10.51 -7.06 -30.11
N GLN A 334 10.11 -8.24 -30.57
CA GLN A 334 9.80 -8.48 -31.98
C GLN A 334 8.48 -7.80 -32.32
N HIS A 335 8.44 -7.09 -33.44
CA HIS A 335 7.20 -6.47 -33.90
C HIS A 335 6.20 -7.55 -34.32
N GLY A 336 5.01 -7.55 -33.73
CA GLY A 336 4.01 -8.61 -33.87
C GLY A 336 2.70 -8.22 -33.20
N GLN A 337 1.77 -9.18 -33.17
CA GLN A 337 0.47 -9.06 -32.50
C GLN A 337 0.65 -8.73 -31.01
N ILE A 338 -0.19 -7.85 -30.47
CA ILE A 338 -0.26 -7.54 -29.04
C ILE A 338 -1.46 -8.28 -28.45
N LYS A 339 -1.23 -9.03 -27.38
CA LYS A 339 -2.27 -9.79 -26.68
C LYS A 339 -2.02 -9.79 -25.18
N LEU A 340 -3.10 -9.90 -24.41
CA LEU A 340 -3.08 -9.98 -22.94
C LEU A 340 -3.22 -11.41 -22.42
N GLY A 341 -3.26 -12.41 -23.30
CA GLY A 341 -3.20 -13.83 -22.94
C GLY A 341 -1.76 -14.35 -23.02
N ALA A 342 -1.63 -15.64 -23.31
CA ALA A 342 -0.41 -16.42 -23.05
C ALA A 342 0.89 -15.74 -23.52
N GLY A 343 1.76 -15.39 -22.56
CA GLY A 343 3.07 -14.79 -22.79
C GLY A 343 3.10 -13.25 -22.74
N GLY A 344 1.96 -12.61 -22.48
CA GLY A 344 1.82 -11.16 -22.33
C GLY A 344 1.05 -10.73 -21.08
N ASP A 345 0.03 -11.48 -20.68
CA ASP A 345 -0.70 -11.45 -19.40
C ASP A 345 0.06 -10.85 -18.19
N SER A 346 0.92 -11.63 -17.55
CA SER A 346 1.37 -11.35 -16.17
C SER A 346 2.42 -10.25 -16.06
N TYR A 347 2.92 -9.73 -17.20
CA TYR A 347 3.63 -8.46 -17.26
C TYR A 347 2.79 -7.33 -16.64
N TYR A 348 1.55 -7.16 -17.11
CA TYR A 348 0.67 -6.07 -16.70
C TYR A 348 0.28 -6.20 -15.23
N GLU A 349 0.02 -7.44 -14.81
CA GLU A 349 -0.24 -7.84 -13.44
C GLU A 349 0.93 -7.46 -12.51
N TYR A 350 2.17 -7.77 -12.88
CA TYR A 350 3.36 -7.47 -12.08
C TYR A 350 3.74 -5.99 -12.11
N LEU A 351 3.25 -5.17 -13.04
CA LEU A 351 3.34 -3.71 -12.87
C LEU A 351 2.52 -3.25 -11.66
N LEU A 352 1.27 -3.70 -11.53
CA LEU A 352 0.46 -3.37 -10.36
C LEU A 352 1.06 -4.00 -9.09
N LYS A 353 1.28 -5.32 -9.11
CA LYS A 353 1.67 -6.08 -7.92
C LYS A 353 3.06 -5.70 -7.40
N GLN A 354 4.01 -5.23 -8.24
CA GLN A 354 5.29 -4.69 -7.73
C GLN A 354 5.13 -3.36 -7.00
N TRP A 355 4.29 -2.46 -7.51
CA TRP A 355 3.98 -1.22 -6.82
C TRP A 355 3.34 -1.52 -5.45
N LEU A 356 2.40 -2.47 -5.40
CA LEU A 356 1.78 -2.92 -4.15
C LEU A 356 2.79 -3.59 -3.20
N LEU A 357 3.61 -4.53 -3.67
CA LEU A 357 4.63 -5.21 -2.88
C LEU A 357 5.58 -4.22 -2.19
N SER A 358 5.92 -3.10 -2.85
CA SER A 358 6.79 -2.06 -2.28
C SER A 358 6.09 -1.15 -1.25
N GLY A 359 4.83 -1.40 -0.89
CA GLY A 359 4.07 -0.50 -0.03
C GLY A 359 3.74 0.81 -0.74
N LYS A 360 3.48 0.74 -2.05
CA LYS A 360 3.17 1.83 -2.97
C LYS A 360 4.33 2.81 -3.27
N THR A 361 5.58 2.49 -2.92
CA THR A 361 6.72 3.40 -3.11
C THR A 361 7.38 3.35 -4.48
N ASP A 362 7.34 2.21 -5.18
CA ASP A 362 7.95 2.06 -6.51
C ASP A 362 7.06 2.70 -7.60
N SER A 363 6.99 4.03 -7.61
CA SER A 363 6.12 4.84 -8.49
C SER A 363 6.33 4.59 -9.98
N LYS A 364 7.52 4.10 -10.38
CA LYS A 364 7.82 3.61 -11.74
C LYS A 364 6.78 2.59 -12.21
N TYR A 365 6.47 1.59 -11.39
CA TYR A 365 5.54 0.53 -11.76
C TYR A 365 4.09 1.01 -11.77
N LYS A 366 3.73 1.95 -10.86
CA LYS A 366 2.45 2.66 -10.90
C LYS A 366 2.25 3.37 -12.25
N ALA A 367 3.23 4.17 -12.67
CA ALA A 367 3.15 4.94 -13.91
C ALA A 367 3.10 4.03 -15.15
N MET A 368 3.89 2.94 -15.17
CA MET A 368 3.84 1.94 -16.25
C MET A 368 2.48 1.25 -16.30
N TYR A 369 1.91 0.87 -15.15
CA TYR A 369 0.57 0.28 -15.05
C TYR A 369 -0.52 1.25 -15.52
N GLU A 370 -0.52 2.50 -15.06
CA GLU A 370 -1.50 3.52 -15.48
C GLU A 370 -1.43 3.78 -17.00
N THR A 371 -0.22 3.84 -17.55
CA THR A 371 0.01 3.96 -19.00
C THR A 371 -0.54 2.75 -19.74
N ALA A 372 -0.19 1.54 -19.29
CA ALA A 372 -0.60 0.30 -19.93
C ALA A 372 -2.11 0.08 -19.88
N VAL A 373 -2.77 0.29 -18.73
CA VAL A 373 -4.23 0.17 -18.62
C VAL A 373 -4.93 1.21 -19.50
N THR A 374 -4.40 2.44 -19.59
CA THR A 374 -4.92 3.45 -20.53
C THR A 374 -4.82 2.95 -21.99
N GLY A 375 -3.68 2.36 -22.39
CA GLY A 375 -3.52 1.76 -23.71
C GLY A 375 -4.43 0.55 -23.97
N ILE A 376 -4.65 -0.30 -22.96
CA ILE A 376 -5.60 -1.43 -23.01
C ILE A 376 -7.03 -0.91 -23.22
N MET A 377 -7.43 0.12 -22.47
CA MET A 377 -8.75 0.75 -22.58
C MET A 377 -9.01 1.39 -23.95
N ASP A 378 -7.98 2.03 -24.53
CA ASP A 378 -8.05 2.71 -25.84
C ASP A 378 -7.97 1.74 -27.04
N LYS A 379 -7.26 0.60 -26.91
CA LYS A 379 -6.96 -0.28 -28.06
C LYS A 379 -7.54 -1.69 -28.02
N LEU A 380 -7.79 -2.26 -26.84
CA LEU A 380 -8.14 -3.67 -26.70
C LEU A 380 -9.59 -3.92 -26.28
N VAL A 381 -10.28 -2.89 -25.76
CA VAL A 381 -11.68 -2.99 -25.35
C VAL A 381 -12.60 -3.12 -26.56
N GLY A 382 -13.24 -4.29 -26.66
CA GLY A 382 -14.33 -4.55 -27.60
C GLY A 382 -15.67 -4.77 -26.88
N ARG A 383 -16.77 -4.78 -27.64
CA ARG A 383 -18.11 -5.11 -27.15
C ARG A 383 -18.81 -6.11 -28.05
N THR A 384 -19.50 -7.09 -27.45
CA THR A 384 -20.36 -8.00 -28.21
C THR A 384 -21.57 -7.27 -28.77
N LYS A 385 -22.05 -7.72 -29.93
CA LYS A 385 -23.13 -7.06 -30.68
C LYS A 385 -24.49 -7.21 -30.01
N LYS A 386 -24.81 -8.41 -29.53
CA LYS A 386 -26.12 -8.79 -29.00
C LYS A 386 -26.35 -8.31 -27.56
N SER A 387 -25.42 -8.62 -26.66
CA SER A 387 -25.55 -8.35 -25.22
C SER A 387 -24.70 -7.16 -24.73
N GLY A 388 -23.85 -6.56 -25.57
CA GLY A 388 -23.02 -5.41 -25.21
C GLY A 388 -21.87 -5.72 -24.23
N TRP A 389 -21.56 -7.00 -24.00
CA TRP A 389 -20.56 -7.47 -23.04
C TRP A 389 -19.16 -7.01 -23.46
N VAL A 390 -18.39 -6.56 -22.48
CA VAL A 390 -17.04 -6.04 -22.72
C VAL A 390 -16.05 -7.19 -22.77
N PHE A 391 -15.19 -7.25 -23.78
CA PHE A 391 -14.08 -8.20 -23.85
C PHE A 391 -12.78 -7.45 -24.14
N LEU A 392 -11.63 -8.11 -23.90
CA LEU A 392 -10.33 -7.62 -24.32
C LEU A 392 -9.82 -8.50 -25.47
N GLY A 393 -9.70 -7.91 -26.66
CA GLY A 393 -9.24 -8.60 -27.88
C GLY A 393 -7.71 -8.56 -28.05
N GLU A 394 -7.25 -9.19 -29.13
CA GLU A 394 -5.85 -9.12 -29.59
C GLU A 394 -5.72 -8.02 -30.65
N LEU A 395 -4.66 -7.22 -30.60
CA LEU A 395 -4.40 -6.16 -31.59
C LEU A 395 -3.42 -6.69 -32.63
N GLU A 396 -3.87 -6.70 -33.88
CA GLU A 396 -3.08 -7.10 -35.03
C GLU A 396 -2.01 -6.06 -35.38
N VAL A 397 -1.00 -6.48 -36.14
CA VAL A 397 0.14 -5.63 -36.58
C VAL A 397 -0.33 -4.40 -37.39
N ASN A 398 -1.49 -4.48 -38.04
CA ASN A 398 -2.09 -3.37 -38.78
C ASN A 398 -2.97 -2.43 -37.91
N GLY A 399 -3.17 -2.75 -36.64
CA GLY A 399 -4.01 -2.00 -35.70
C GLY A 399 -5.47 -2.44 -35.62
N ASP A 400 -5.87 -3.52 -36.30
CA ASP A 400 -7.23 -4.08 -36.17
C ASP A 400 -7.37 -4.88 -34.86
N LEU A 401 -8.56 -4.81 -34.23
CA LEU A 401 -8.89 -5.58 -33.03
C LEU A 401 -9.52 -6.93 -33.41
N THR A 402 -8.81 -8.03 -33.19
CA THR A 402 -9.32 -9.39 -33.31
C THR A 402 -10.14 -9.73 -32.06
N PRO A 403 -11.42 -10.12 -32.18
CA PRO A 403 -12.29 -10.40 -31.04
C PRO A 403 -12.06 -11.82 -30.48
N LYS A 404 -10.82 -12.10 -30.05
CA LYS A 404 -10.37 -13.34 -29.42
C LYS A 404 -9.86 -13.01 -28.02
N MET A 405 -10.27 -13.78 -27.02
CA MET A 405 -9.81 -13.66 -25.64
C MET A 405 -9.47 -15.06 -25.10
N ASP A 406 -8.22 -15.22 -24.64
CA ASP A 406 -7.81 -16.42 -23.91
C ASP A 406 -8.46 -16.38 -22.51
N HIS A 407 -8.79 -17.52 -21.91
CA HIS A 407 -9.31 -17.60 -20.54
C HIS A 407 -8.36 -16.98 -19.51
N LEU A 408 -7.05 -17.10 -19.75
CA LEU A 408 -5.98 -16.35 -19.05
C LEU A 408 -6.33 -14.88 -18.80
N VAL A 409 -6.87 -14.17 -19.81
CA VAL A 409 -7.18 -12.72 -19.73
C VAL A 409 -8.22 -12.41 -18.63
N CYS A 410 -8.90 -13.41 -18.10
CA CYS A 410 -9.76 -13.28 -16.93
C CYS A 410 -9.01 -13.00 -15.61
N PHE A 411 -7.69 -12.80 -15.59
CA PHE A 411 -6.98 -12.15 -14.47
C PHE A 411 -7.24 -10.62 -14.41
N MET A 412 -7.54 -10.00 -15.56
CA MET A 412 -7.69 -8.55 -15.71
C MET A 412 -8.76 -7.92 -14.79
N PRO A 413 -9.96 -8.49 -14.59
CA PRO A 413 -10.93 -7.96 -13.62
C PRO A 413 -10.36 -7.86 -12.20
N GLY A 414 -9.69 -8.91 -11.73
CA GLY A 414 -9.05 -8.95 -10.42
C GLY A 414 -7.94 -7.91 -10.29
N MET A 415 -7.03 -7.85 -11.27
CA MET A 415 -5.99 -6.82 -11.32
C MET A 415 -6.58 -5.39 -11.27
N LEU A 416 -7.58 -5.10 -12.09
CA LEU A 416 -8.20 -3.76 -12.15
C LEU A 416 -8.95 -3.40 -10.85
N ALA A 417 -9.68 -4.34 -10.25
CA ALA A 417 -10.39 -4.14 -9.00
C ALA A 417 -9.42 -3.98 -7.80
N LEU A 418 -8.33 -4.75 -7.76
CA LEU A 418 -7.24 -4.57 -6.79
C LEU A 418 -6.60 -3.19 -6.94
N GLY A 419 -6.33 -2.76 -8.19
CA GLY A 419 -5.83 -1.43 -8.48
C GLY A 419 -6.75 -0.33 -7.92
N TYR A 420 -8.06 -0.45 -8.15
CA TYR A 420 -9.06 0.48 -7.60
C TYR A 420 -9.03 0.53 -6.06
N MET A 421 -9.02 -0.62 -5.38
CA MET A 421 -8.91 -0.68 -3.90
C MET A 421 -7.71 0.11 -3.37
N HIS A 422 -6.62 0.13 -4.13
CA HIS A 422 -5.39 0.83 -3.73
C HIS A 422 -5.27 2.27 -4.26
N GLY A 423 -6.29 2.82 -4.93
CA GLY A 423 -6.37 4.23 -5.32
C GLY A 423 -6.27 4.52 -6.82
N MET A 424 -6.50 3.52 -7.70
CA MET A 424 -6.65 3.75 -9.14
C MET A 424 -8.05 4.32 -9.47
N PRO A 425 -8.24 4.98 -10.63
CA PRO A 425 -9.51 5.61 -11.00
C PRO A 425 -10.71 4.65 -11.01
N SER A 426 -11.92 5.18 -10.78
CA SER A 426 -13.17 4.39 -10.78
C SER A 426 -13.42 3.64 -12.09
N SER A 427 -12.94 4.19 -13.22
CA SER A 427 -13.00 3.54 -14.53
C SER A 427 -12.31 2.16 -14.57
N HIS A 428 -11.31 1.91 -13.71
CA HIS A 428 -10.72 0.58 -13.56
C HIS A 428 -11.73 -0.39 -12.93
N LEU A 429 -12.47 0.03 -11.90
CA LEU A 429 -13.52 -0.81 -11.30
C LEU A 429 -14.70 -1.02 -12.24
N ASP A 430 -15.09 0.00 -13.01
CA ASP A 430 -16.18 -0.11 -13.99
C ASP A 430 -15.83 -1.12 -15.09
N LEU A 431 -14.60 -1.06 -15.60
CA LEU A 431 -14.07 -2.07 -16.53
C LEU A 431 -13.94 -3.45 -15.87
N ALA A 432 -13.46 -3.52 -14.62
CA ALA A 432 -13.34 -4.77 -13.86
C ALA A 432 -14.70 -5.47 -13.71
N LYS A 433 -15.75 -4.74 -13.33
CA LYS A 433 -17.12 -5.28 -13.23
C LYS A 433 -17.62 -5.79 -14.57
N ALA A 434 -17.39 -5.03 -15.64
CA ALA A 434 -17.81 -5.41 -16.99
C ALA A 434 -17.09 -6.67 -17.52
N LEU A 435 -15.76 -6.74 -17.35
CA LEU A 435 -14.97 -7.92 -17.73
C LEU A 435 -15.26 -9.13 -16.83
N GLY A 436 -15.45 -8.92 -15.52
CA GLY A 436 -15.83 -9.98 -14.58
C GLY A 436 -17.16 -10.63 -14.96
N ARG A 437 -18.13 -9.86 -15.47
CA ARG A 437 -19.36 -10.40 -16.05
C ARG A 437 -19.06 -11.26 -17.29
N THR A 438 -18.26 -10.78 -18.24
CA THR A 438 -17.92 -11.54 -19.45
C THR A 438 -17.17 -12.83 -19.14
N CYS A 439 -16.23 -12.80 -18.19
CA CYS A 439 -15.52 -13.97 -17.70
C CYS A 439 -16.45 -14.99 -17.03
N PHE A 440 -17.48 -14.55 -16.29
CA PHE A 440 -18.52 -15.47 -15.83
C PHE A 440 -19.37 -16.03 -16.99
N GLU A 441 -19.70 -15.22 -17.99
CA GLU A 441 -20.46 -15.67 -19.17
C GLU A 441 -19.68 -16.68 -20.03
N MET A 442 -18.35 -16.63 -20.06
CA MET A 442 -17.53 -17.69 -20.65
C MET A 442 -17.77 -19.06 -20.00
N TYR A 443 -18.15 -19.14 -18.72
CA TYR A 443 -18.61 -20.37 -18.07
C TYR A 443 -20.12 -20.57 -18.29
N ASN A 444 -20.94 -19.55 -18.03
CA ASN A 444 -22.40 -19.66 -17.99
C ASN A 444 -23.05 -19.93 -19.36
N GLN A 445 -22.42 -19.55 -20.47
CA GLN A 445 -22.90 -19.89 -21.82
C GLN A 445 -22.51 -21.31 -22.28
N MET A 446 -21.62 -22.01 -21.56
CA MET A 446 -21.20 -23.36 -21.89
C MET A 446 -22.09 -24.41 -21.23
N ALA A 447 -22.43 -25.48 -21.94
CA ALA A 447 -23.38 -26.49 -21.45
C ALA A 447 -22.87 -27.31 -20.25
N SER A 448 -21.56 -27.34 -20.01
CA SER A 448 -20.93 -27.91 -18.81
C SER A 448 -20.74 -26.92 -17.65
N ASN A 449 -21.08 -25.64 -17.84
CA ASN A 449 -20.71 -24.54 -16.96
C ASN A 449 -19.20 -24.42 -16.67
N LEU A 450 -18.33 -24.90 -17.57
CA LEU A 450 -16.87 -24.66 -17.58
C LEU A 450 -16.49 -23.77 -18.76
N ALA A 451 -15.60 -22.80 -18.58
CA ALA A 451 -15.10 -21.98 -19.68
C ALA A 451 -14.15 -22.75 -20.62
N PRO A 452 -14.16 -22.41 -21.92
CA PRO A 452 -13.14 -22.85 -22.88
C PRO A 452 -11.82 -22.13 -22.64
N GLU A 453 -10.71 -22.67 -23.17
CA GLU A 453 -9.40 -22.01 -23.12
C GLU A 453 -9.37 -20.72 -23.95
N ILE A 454 -10.11 -20.66 -25.06
CA ILE A 454 -10.21 -19.47 -25.92
C ILE A 454 -11.66 -19.23 -26.33
N ALA A 455 -12.11 -17.99 -26.18
CA ALA A 455 -13.42 -17.51 -26.63
C ALA A 455 -13.28 -16.47 -27.75
N TYR A 456 -14.23 -16.51 -28.69
CA TYR A 456 -14.36 -15.57 -29.79
C TYR A 456 -15.66 -14.78 -29.64
N PHE A 457 -15.61 -13.47 -29.78
CA PHE A 457 -16.71 -12.57 -29.43
C PHE A 457 -17.39 -12.03 -30.69
N ASN A 458 -18.71 -12.21 -30.79
CA ASN A 458 -19.45 -11.72 -31.94
C ASN A 458 -19.67 -10.21 -31.85
N THR A 459 -19.06 -9.48 -32.78
CA THR A 459 -19.16 -8.01 -32.90
C THR A 459 -20.01 -7.54 -34.09
N VAL A 460 -20.54 -8.46 -34.91
CA VAL A 460 -21.13 -8.14 -36.22
C VAL A 460 -22.66 -8.27 -36.29
N ASP A 461 -23.25 -9.30 -35.69
CA ASP A 461 -24.69 -9.58 -35.78
C ASP A 461 -25.31 -10.03 -34.44
N ASP A 462 -26.64 -10.17 -34.40
CA ASP A 462 -27.37 -10.50 -33.18
C ASP A 462 -27.40 -12.03 -32.87
N SER A 463 -26.47 -12.82 -33.43
CA SER A 463 -26.26 -14.21 -33.03
C SER A 463 -25.50 -14.30 -31.69
N ASN A 464 -25.08 -15.51 -31.27
CA ASN A 464 -24.53 -15.71 -29.92
C ASN A 464 -23.28 -14.86 -29.66
N ASP A 465 -23.24 -14.24 -28.48
CA ASP A 465 -22.17 -13.33 -28.04
C ASP A 465 -20.80 -14.00 -27.97
N ILE A 466 -20.76 -15.27 -27.57
CA ILE A 466 -19.55 -16.08 -27.41
C ILE A 466 -19.62 -17.27 -28.38
N GLN A 467 -18.53 -17.46 -29.12
CA GLN A 467 -18.28 -18.57 -30.03
C GLN A 467 -16.99 -19.28 -29.60
N VAL A 468 -16.91 -20.59 -29.83
CA VAL A 468 -15.79 -21.43 -29.40
C VAL A 468 -15.42 -22.37 -30.55
N HIS A 469 -14.14 -22.45 -30.90
CA HIS A 469 -13.67 -23.45 -31.85
C HIS A 469 -13.50 -24.80 -31.16
N ALA A 470 -13.76 -25.90 -31.89
CA ALA A 470 -13.67 -27.25 -31.32
C ALA A 470 -12.25 -27.64 -30.85
N SER A 471 -11.19 -26.95 -31.31
CA SER A 471 -9.81 -27.09 -30.81
C SER A 471 -9.57 -26.42 -29.46
N ASP A 472 -10.40 -25.46 -29.11
CA ASP A 472 -10.20 -24.52 -28.00
C ASP A 472 -11.25 -24.74 -26.88
N ALA A 473 -12.24 -25.61 -27.14
CA ALA A 473 -13.34 -25.98 -26.26
C ALA A 473 -12.92 -26.90 -25.09
N PHE A 474 -11.70 -26.77 -24.58
CA PHE A 474 -11.19 -27.53 -23.45
C PHE A 474 -11.03 -26.66 -22.21
N ASN A 475 -10.95 -27.29 -21.03
CA ASN A 475 -10.66 -26.64 -19.76
C ASN A 475 -9.61 -27.43 -18.99
N ILE A 476 -8.53 -26.76 -18.56
CA ILE A 476 -7.41 -27.37 -17.84
C ILE A 476 -7.37 -27.01 -16.34
N LEU A 477 -8.52 -26.72 -15.73
CA LEU A 477 -8.67 -26.44 -14.29
C LEU A 477 -8.17 -25.06 -13.83
N ARG A 478 -8.18 -24.11 -14.76
CA ARG A 478 -7.65 -22.75 -14.66
C ARG A 478 -8.32 -21.83 -13.61
N PRO A 479 -7.55 -20.96 -12.92
CA PRO A 479 -8.02 -20.17 -11.77
C PRO A 479 -8.50 -18.73 -12.05
N GLU A 480 -8.15 -18.12 -13.18
CA GLU A 480 -8.08 -16.66 -13.36
C GLU A 480 -9.47 -15.99 -13.18
N THR A 481 -10.54 -16.67 -13.59
CA THR A 481 -11.91 -16.21 -13.28
C THR A 481 -12.20 -16.25 -11.78
N VAL A 482 -11.84 -17.30 -11.03
CA VAL A 482 -12.11 -17.35 -9.58
C VAL A 482 -11.19 -16.41 -8.78
N GLU A 483 -9.94 -16.16 -9.22
CA GLU A 483 -9.12 -15.05 -8.71
C GLU A 483 -9.89 -13.72 -8.83
N SER A 484 -10.37 -13.42 -10.04
CA SER A 484 -11.13 -12.21 -10.31
C SER A 484 -12.41 -12.09 -9.49
N LEU A 485 -13.17 -13.19 -9.31
CA LEU A 485 -14.35 -13.21 -8.45
C LEU A 485 -14.00 -12.97 -6.98
N MET A 486 -12.93 -13.58 -6.47
CA MET A 486 -12.43 -13.39 -5.11
C MET A 486 -12.08 -11.92 -4.85
N VAL A 487 -11.29 -11.31 -5.74
CA VAL A 487 -10.92 -9.90 -5.61
C VAL A 487 -12.14 -8.99 -5.78
N LEU A 488 -12.97 -9.18 -6.80
CA LEU A 488 -14.17 -8.37 -7.00
C LEU A 488 -15.13 -8.46 -5.81
N TYR A 489 -15.33 -9.63 -5.22
CA TYR A 489 -16.11 -9.79 -4.00
C TYR A 489 -15.52 -8.98 -2.83
N ARG A 490 -14.22 -9.13 -2.56
CA ARG A 490 -13.56 -8.39 -1.47
C ARG A 490 -13.57 -6.89 -1.71
N VAL A 491 -13.40 -6.41 -2.95
CA VAL A 491 -13.45 -4.98 -3.31
C VAL A 491 -14.85 -4.38 -3.20
N THR A 492 -15.89 -5.10 -3.64
CA THR A 492 -17.23 -4.52 -3.86
C THR A 492 -18.29 -4.93 -2.84
N ARG A 493 -18.09 -6.03 -2.11
CA ARG A 493 -19.07 -6.70 -1.25
C ARG A 493 -20.27 -7.31 -1.99
N ASP A 494 -20.23 -7.40 -3.32
CA ASP A 494 -21.33 -7.94 -4.11
C ASP A 494 -21.35 -9.48 -4.08
N GLU A 495 -22.28 -10.05 -3.32
CA GLU A 495 -22.52 -11.50 -3.20
C GLU A 495 -22.77 -12.20 -4.55
N THR A 496 -23.10 -11.46 -5.62
CA THR A 496 -23.17 -11.97 -6.99
C THR A 496 -21.90 -12.74 -7.38
N TYR A 497 -20.71 -12.26 -6.97
CA TYR A 497 -19.44 -12.93 -7.26
C TYR A 497 -19.26 -14.25 -6.52
N ARG A 498 -19.81 -14.39 -5.31
CA ARG A 498 -19.87 -15.66 -4.57
C ARG A 498 -20.85 -16.64 -5.21
N GLU A 499 -22.01 -16.18 -5.65
CA GLU A 499 -22.97 -17.03 -6.37
C GLU A 499 -22.42 -17.50 -7.73
N TRP A 500 -21.69 -16.67 -8.46
CA TRP A 500 -20.94 -17.08 -9.65
C TRP A 500 -19.86 -18.11 -9.31
N GLY A 501 -19.11 -17.92 -8.22
CA GLY A 501 -18.17 -18.91 -7.71
C GLY A 501 -18.83 -20.26 -7.39
N LYS A 502 -20.02 -20.27 -6.79
CA LYS A 502 -20.79 -21.50 -6.49
C LYS A 502 -21.18 -22.26 -7.76
N VAL A 503 -21.49 -21.58 -8.86
CA VAL A 503 -21.75 -22.21 -10.17
C VAL A 503 -20.48 -22.90 -10.69
N ILE A 504 -19.36 -22.17 -10.72
CA ILE A 504 -18.09 -22.69 -11.27
C ILE A 504 -17.55 -23.86 -10.43
N PHE A 505 -17.58 -23.75 -9.09
CA PHE A 505 -17.12 -24.80 -8.19
C PHE A 505 -17.91 -26.11 -8.40
N ARG A 506 -19.24 -26.02 -8.53
CA ARG A 506 -20.10 -27.18 -8.81
C ARG A 506 -19.80 -27.80 -10.18
N ALA A 507 -19.46 -26.99 -11.19
CA ALA A 507 -19.05 -27.49 -12.49
C ALA A 507 -17.75 -28.30 -12.41
N PHE A 508 -16.74 -27.85 -11.65
CA PHE A 508 -15.52 -28.63 -11.39
C PHE A 508 -15.79 -29.94 -10.65
N GLU A 509 -16.61 -29.91 -9.59
CA GLU A 509 -17.01 -31.12 -8.85
C GLU A 509 -17.74 -32.14 -9.76
N GLN A 510 -18.64 -31.67 -10.62
CA GLN A 510 -19.43 -32.52 -11.51
C GLN A 510 -18.60 -33.09 -12.67
N HIS A 511 -17.78 -32.25 -13.31
CA HIS A 511 -17.17 -32.56 -14.61
C HIS A 511 -15.70 -32.92 -14.55
N CYS A 512 -14.96 -32.53 -13.50
CA CYS A 512 -13.50 -32.75 -13.43
C CYS A 512 -13.10 -33.80 -12.39
N ARG A 513 -13.82 -33.92 -11.27
CA ARG A 513 -13.49 -34.84 -10.15
C ARG A 513 -13.38 -36.31 -10.56
N LEU A 514 -12.39 -37.03 -10.04
CA LEU A 514 -12.15 -38.45 -10.33
C LEU A 514 -12.51 -39.35 -9.12
N PRO A 515 -13.09 -40.55 -9.33
CA PRO A 515 -13.49 -41.42 -8.21
C PRO A 515 -12.32 -42.06 -7.44
N GLN A 516 -11.09 -42.01 -7.99
CA GLN A 516 -9.87 -42.51 -7.34
C GLN A 516 -9.17 -41.46 -6.44
N GLY A 517 -9.56 -40.17 -6.54
CA GLY A 517 -8.79 -39.03 -6.04
C GLY A 517 -8.24 -38.21 -7.20
N GLY A 518 -8.07 -36.89 -7.00
CA GLY A 518 -7.64 -35.98 -8.06
C GLY A 518 -8.76 -35.48 -8.99
N TYR A 519 -8.38 -34.57 -9.89
CA TYR A 519 -9.25 -33.86 -10.82
C TYR A 519 -8.61 -33.85 -12.22
N SER A 520 -9.41 -34.07 -13.25
CA SER A 520 -8.98 -34.11 -14.64
C SER A 520 -9.41 -32.87 -15.38
N SER A 521 -8.51 -32.34 -16.22
CA SER A 521 -8.89 -31.49 -17.36
C SER A 521 -9.93 -32.17 -18.26
N VAL A 522 -10.71 -31.38 -18.98
CA VAL A 522 -11.79 -31.85 -19.86
C VAL A 522 -11.73 -31.21 -21.25
N ASN A 523 -12.29 -31.89 -22.23
CA ASN A 523 -12.52 -31.38 -23.59
C ASN A 523 -14.03 -31.30 -23.90
N HIS A 524 -14.41 -30.49 -24.86
CA HIS A 524 -15.78 -30.21 -25.28
C HIS A 524 -16.66 -29.64 -24.15
N VAL A 525 -16.25 -28.52 -23.56
CA VAL A 525 -17.04 -27.80 -22.53
C VAL A 525 -18.40 -27.28 -23.04
N ASP A 526 -18.55 -27.16 -24.36
CA ASP A 526 -19.79 -26.91 -25.08
C ASP A 526 -20.79 -28.08 -25.02
N SER A 527 -20.36 -29.27 -24.55
CA SER A 527 -21.20 -30.42 -24.23
C SER A 527 -21.67 -30.41 -22.77
N PRO A 528 -22.91 -30.82 -22.46
CA PRO A 528 -23.34 -31.07 -21.07
C PRO A 528 -22.66 -32.31 -20.44
N ALA A 529 -21.92 -33.07 -21.23
CA ALA A 529 -21.05 -34.16 -20.79
C ALA A 529 -19.67 -34.00 -21.47
N PRO A 530 -18.81 -33.10 -20.96
CA PRO A 530 -17.46 -32.91 -21.48
C PRO A 530 -16.60 -34.15 -21.19
N SER A 531 -15.68 -34.48 -22.09
CA SER A 531 -14.84 -35.67 -21.97
C SER A 531 -13.61 -35.39 -21.11
N LYS A 532 -13.46 -36.13 -20.01
CA LYS A 532 -12.26 -36.12 -19.16
C LYS A 532 -11.00 -36.60 -19.91
N PHE A 533 -9.85 -36.35 -19.31
CA PHE A 533 -8.52 -36.76 -19.76
C PHE A 533 -8.04 -36.06 -21.05
N PHE A 534 -8.34 -34.76 -21.17
CA PHE A 534 -7.80 -33.94 -22.26
C PHE A 534 -6.28 -33.83 -22.18
N ARG A 535 -5.79 -33.45 -21.00
CA ARG A 535 -4.39 -33.60 -20.55
C ARG A 535 -4.25 -34.81 -19.63
N ARG A 536 -3.03 -35.31 -19.46
CA ARG A 536 -2.72 -36.45 -18.58
C ARG A 536 -2.46 -36.01 -17.15
N GLU A 537 -2.05 -34.77 -16.99
CA GLU A 537 -1.66 -34.10 -15.78
C GLU A 537 -2.89 -33.50 -15.05
N MET A 538 -2.92 -33.64 -13.72
CA MET A 538 -3.60 -32.69 -12.85
C MET A 538 -2.62 -31.55 -12.58
N GLU A 539 -2.89 -30.40 -13.18
CA GLU A 539 -2.08 -29.19 -13.10
C GLU A 539 -1.95 -28.72 -11.63
N SER A 540 -0.75 -28.26 -11.23
CA SER A 540 -0.47 -27.90 -9.84
C SER A 540 -1.31 -26.69 -9.37
N PHE A 541 -1.55 -25.73 -10.26
CA PHE A 541 -2.41 -24.56 -10.03
C PHE A 541 -3.86 -24.90 -9.66
N PHE A 542 -4.36 -26.12 -9.94
CA PHE A 542 -5.69 -26.47 -9.46
C PHE A 542 -5.74 -26.48 -7.92
N MET A 543 -4.69 -27.02 -7.30
CA MET A 543 -4.54 -27.02 -5.84
C MET A 543 -4.02 -25.66 -5.35
N ALA A 544 -2.95 -25.14 -5.96
CA ALA A 544 -2.31 -23.91 -5.51
C ALA A 544 -3.17 -22.65 -5.69
N GLU A 545 -3.96 -22.57 -6.76
CA GLU A 545 -4.69 -21.36 -7.13
C GLU A 545 -6.20 -21.55 -7.08
N THR A 546 -6.75 -22.47 -7.89
CA THR A 546 -8.20 -22.59 -8.09
C THR A 546 -8.92 -22.87 -6.77
N LEU A 547 -8.46 -23.87 -6.00
CA LEU A 547 -9.04 -24.18 -4.69
C LEU A 547 -8.72 -23.13 -3.62
N LYS A 548 -7.53 -22.51 -3.64
CA LYS A 548 -7.17 -21.40 -2.75
C LYS A 548 -8.10 -20.19 -2.96
N TYR A 549 -8.32 -19.76 -4.20
CA TYR A 549 -9.20 -18.64 -4.51
C TYR A 549 -10.67 -18.94 -4.24
N PHE A 550 -11.15 -20.18 -4.44
CA PHE A 550 -12.48 -20.56 -3.95
C PHE A 550 -12.58 -20.41 -2.41
N TYR A 551 -11.60 -20.91 -1.66
CA TYR A 551 -11.61 -20.81 -0.21
C TYR A 551 -11.60 -19.34 0.27
N LEU A 552 -10.80 -18.48 -0.37
CA LEU A 552 -10.68 -17.05 -0.08
C LEU A 552 -11.88 -16.20 -0.56
N LEU A 553 -12.59 -16.64 -1.60
CA LEU A 553 -13.86 -16.06 -2.05
C LEU A 553 -14.95 -16.28 -1.00
N PHE A 554 -14.98 -17.46 -0.38
CA PHE A 554 -15.95 -17.83 0.66
C PHE A 554 -15.50 -17.49 2.09
N SER A 555 -14.26 -17.01 2.28
CA SER A 555 -13.77 -16.54 3.58
C SER A 555 -14.22 -15.10 3.89
N ASP A 556 -14.09 -14.74 5.16
CA ASP A 556 -13.99 -13.35 5.61
C ASP A 556 -12.63 -12.72 5.24
N GLU A 557 -12.47 -11.45 5.59
CA GLU A 557 -11.31 -10.63 5.22
C GLU A 557 -10.09 -10.80 6.13
N SER A 558 -10.18 -11.61 7.19
CA SER A 558 -9.04 -11.87 8.09
C SER A 558 -8.02 -12.85 7.49
N VAL A 559 -8.44 -13.69 6.55
CA VAL A 559 -7.58 -14.67 5.86
C VAL A 559 -6.97 -14.03 4.61
N VAL A 560 -5.67 -13.76 4.69
CA VAL A 560 -4.85 -13.08 3.67
C VAL A 560 -5.50 -11.76 3.21
N PRO A 561 -5.51 -10.71 4.07
CA PRO A 561 -6.12 -9.43 3.72
C PRO A 561 -5.44 -8.76 2.51
N LEU A 562 -6.22 -8.23 1.56
CA LEU A 562 -5.69 -7.62 0.31
C LEU A 562 -4.98 -6.27 0.55
N ASP A 563 -5.16 -5.64 1.71
CA ASP A 563 -4.36 -4.48 2.14
C ASP A 563 -2.97 -4.88 2.63
N GLN A 564 -2.82 -6.09 3.18
CA GLN A 564 -1.60 -6.58 3.84
C GLN A 564 -0.81 -7.58 3.00
N PHE A 565 -1.42 -8.18 1.98
CA PHE A 565 -0.80 -9.20 1.13
C PHE A 565 -1.01 -8.91 -0.35
N VAL A 566 -0.01 -9.27 -1.14
CA VAL A 566 -0.09 -9.35 -2.59
C VAL A 566 0.20 -10.78 -3.01
N PHE A 567 -0.74 -11.40 -3.71
CA PHE A 567 -0.53 -12.71 -4.34
C PHE A 567 0.44 -12.55 -5.51
N ASN A 568 1.36 -13.48 -5.71
CA ASN A 568 2.08 -13.60 -6.97
C ASN A 568 1.16 -14.11 -8.10
N THR A 569 1.67 -14.40 -9.30
CA THR A 569 0.85 -14.91 -10.43
C THR A 569 0.39 -16.36 -10.25
N GLU A 570 0.87 -17.06 -9.22
CA GLU A 570 0.55 -18.46 -8.90
C GLU A 570 -0.16 -18.55 -7.52
N ALA A 571 -0.96 -17.53 -7.22
CA ALA A 571 -1.69 -17.37 -5.97
C ALA A 571 -0.90 -17.50 -4.65
N HIS A 572 0.42 -17.32 -4.64
CA HIS A 572 1.21 -17.33 -3.40
C HIS A 572 1.22 -15.95 -2.73
N PRO A 573 0.65 -15.78 -1.52
CA PRO A 573 0.65 -14.49 -0.86
C PRO A 573 2.02 -14.14 -0.28
N PHE A 574 2.54 -12.98 -0.66
CA PHE A 574 3.63 -12.31 0.03
C PHE A 574 3.08 -11.12 0.82
N PRO A 575 3.61 -10.83 2.03
CA PRO A 575 3.24 -9.63 2.75
C PRO A 575 3.62 -8.41 1.90
N ILE A 576 2.70 -7.47 1.75
CA ILE A 576 3.00 -6.15 1.23
C ILE A 576 4.10 -5.58 2.13
N GLN A 577 5.25 -5.31 1.53
CA GLN A 577 6.32 -4.58 2.18
C GLN A 577 5.87 -3.13 2.21
N TYR A 578 4.93 -2.82 3.11
CA TYR A 578 4.93 -1.51 3.74
C TYR A 578 6.38 -1.28 4.13
N GLN A 579 7.10 -0.46 3.34
CA GLN A 579 8.36 0.09 3.78
C GLN A 579 8.08 0.59 5.18
N TRP A 580 9.03 0.37 6.10
CA TRP A 580 8.68 0.45 7.51
C TRP A 580 7.95 1.76 7.83
N VAL A 581 8.23 2.86 7.08
CA VAL A 581 7.61 4.20 6.74
C VAL A 581 6.44 4.76 7.57
N LEU A 582 5.81 3.93 8.37
CA LEU A 582 4.76 4.27 9.31
C LEU A 582 5.22 3.90 10.72
N VAL A 583 5.65 2.65 10.93
CA VAL A 583 6.62 2.35 11.99
C VAL A 583 7.91 3.10 11.71
N ALA A 584 8.31 3.33 10.44
CA ALA A 584 9.29 4.29 9.96
C ALA A 584 8.74 5.63 9.47
N GLY A 585 7.61 6.04 10.05
CA GLY A 585 7.18 7.43 10.14
C GLY A 585 7.62 7.93 11.51
N ALA A 586 7.19 7.21 12.55
CA ALA A 586 7.85 7.20 13.85
C ALA A 586 9.35 6.92 13.70
N ILE A 587 9.73 5.87 12.95
CA ILE A 587 11.09 5.47 12.55
C ILE A 587 11.61 6.16 11.26
N CYS A 588 11.07 7.32 10.83
CA CYS A 588 11.80 8.30 9.98
C CYS A 588 12.02 9.59 10.74
N TYR A 589 11.07 10.01 11.59
CA TYR A 589 11.38 10.68 12.85
C TYR A 589 12.31 9.84 13.75
N PHE A 590 12.71 8.65 13.29
CA PHE A 590 13.80 7.89 13.85
C PHE A 590 14.89 7.43 12.80
N LEU A 591 14.67 7.12 11.51
CA LEU A 591 15.76 6.75 10.56
C LEU A 591 16.27 7.90 9.68
N ASN A 592 15.51 8.98 9.41
CA ASN A 592 16.22 10.26 9.17
C ASN A 592 16.97 10.67 10.43
N VAL A 593 16.59 10.08 11.54
CA VAL A 593 17.33 10.21 12.77
C VAL A 593 18.55 9.29 12.47
N MET A 594 18.54 7.95 12.26
CA MET A 594 19.70 7.02 11.91
C MET A 594 20.50 7.08 10.57
N TYR A 595 20.18 7.84 9.52
CA TYR A 595 20.78 7.64 8.17
C TYR A 595 22.09 8.43 7.82
N LEU A 596 22.25 9.72 8.17
CA LEU A 596 23.46 10.54 7.88
C LEU A 596 24.82 10.15 8.50
N ALA A 597 25.05 9.78 9.77
CA ALA A 597 26.42 9.54 10.31
C ALA A 597 26.98 8.19 9.91
N SER A 598 26.09 7.27 9.53
CA SER A 598 26.51 6.20 8.65
C SER A 598 27.13 6.79 7.37
N LYS A 599 26.48 7.78 6.75
CA LYS A 599 26.92 8.51 5.54
C LYS A 599 28.04 9.58 5.73
N TYR A 600 28.28 10.13 6.93
CA TYR A 600 29.21 11.25 7.22
C TYR A 600 30.24 10.90 8.33
N GLY A 601 30.30 9.63 8.76
CA GLY A 601 31.39 9.11 9.60
C GLY A 601 31.34 9.48 11.09
N MET A 602 30.25 10.02 11.62
CA MET A 602 30.20 10.46 13.03
C MET A 602 30.15 9.32 14.09
N LEU A 603 30.26 8.05 13.67
CA LEU A 603 30.51 6.93 14.59
C LEU A 603 31.91 6.95 15.23
N GLU A 604 32.90 7.63 14.65
CA GLU A 604 34.24 7.75 15.27
C GLU A 604 34.26 8.58 16.57
N GLY A 605 33.21 9.37 16.84
CA GLY A 605 33.07 10.16 18.06
C GLY A 605 32.62 9.37 19.29
N LEU A 606 32.09 8.15 19.10
CA LEU A 606 31.50 7.32 20.16
C LEU A 606 32.47 6.30 20.78
N LEU A 607 33.71 6.21 20.28
CA LEU A 607 34.75 5.41 20.91
C LEU A 607 35.42 6.16 22.08
N PRO A 608 35.72 5.47 23.21
CA PRO A 608 36.53 6.04 24.28
C PRO A 608 37.87 6.58 23.74
N LYS A 609 38.30 7.74 24.22
CA LYS A 609 39.51 8.46 23.75
C LYS A 609 40.79 7.64 23.91
N ASN A 610 41.09 6.77 22.94
CA ASN A 610 42.34 6.02 22.88
C ASN A 610 43.10 6.38 21.58
N LYS A 611 44.38 6.73 21.70
CA LYS A 611 45.12 7.54 20.70
C LYS A 611 45.55 6.79 19.41
N ALA A 612 45.04 5.59 19.15
CA ALA A 612 45.68 4.65 18.22
C ALA A 612 45.21 4.70 16.75
N LEU A 613 44.07 5.32 16.41
CA LEU A 613 43.37 5.04 15.14
C LEU A 613 43.14 6.20 14.15
N ARG A 614 43.70 7.41 14.37
CA ARG A 614 43.57 8.52 13.41
C ARG A 614 44.68 8.55 12.35
N ARG A 615 44.42 8.10 11.12
CA ARG A 615 45.07 8.57 9.87
C ARG A 615 44.18 8.37 8.63
N VAL A 616 44.33 9.29 7.64
CA VAL A 616 43.75 9.30 6.28
C VAL A 616 42.27 9.74 6.25
N ASN A 617 41.94 11.04 6.21
CA ASN A 617 41.98 12.00 5.08
C ASN A 617 41.23 11.49 3.81
N ALA A 618 40.16 12.12 3.32
CA ALA A 618 39.97 13.52 2.91
C ALA A 618 40.70 13.91 1.60
N ALA A 619 40.06 13.59 0.48
CA ALA A 619 40.21 14.21 -0.84
C ALA A 619 38.92 14.01 -1.65
N ASP A 620 38.71 14.84 -2.67
CA ASP A 620 37.75 14.65 -3.78
C ASP A 620 36.24 14.70 -3.50
N ALA A 621 35.80 15.83 -2.93
CA ALA A 621 34.45 16.36 -3.16
C ALA A 621 34.54 17.67 -3.96
N ASN A 622 34.37 17.61 -5.29
CA ASN A 622 34.10 18.78 -6.16
C ASN A 622 33.82 18.37 -7.63
N ALA A 623 32.53 18.20 -8.01
CA ALA A 623 32.08 18.41 -9.40
C ALA A 623 30.54 18.43 -9.55
N ARG A 624 30.04 19.59 -10.00
CA ARG A 624 28.83 19.83 -10.83
C ARG A 624 27.45 19.86 -10.19
N ASP A 625 26.94 21.10 -10.20
CA ASP A 625 25.55 21.56 -10.09
C ASP A 625 25.01 21.93 -11.50
N ALA A 626 23.75 22.41 -11.59
CA ALA A 626 22.97 22.89 -12.75
C ALA A 626 22.29 21.78 -13.59
N THR A 627 20.97 21.71 -13.76
CA THR A 627 19.99 22.80 -14.03
C THR A 627 18.56 22.44 -13.61
N ALA A 628 17.70 23.43 -13.33
CA ALA A 628 16.29 23.26 -12.95
C ALA A 628 15.31 24.08 -13.81
N THR A 629 14.14 23.50 -14.10
CA THR A 629 12.90 24.09 -14.66
C THR A 629 11.75 23.10 -14.38
N SER A 630 10.48 23.44 -14.13
CA SER A 630 9.80 24.71 -13.88
C SER A 630 8.54 24.44 -13.02
N ARG A 631 8.21 25.30 -12.04
CA ARG A 631 6.98 25.17 -11.22
C ARG A 631 5.74 25.64 -11.99
N ARG A 632 4.56 25.06 -11.73
CA ARG A 632 3.25 25.62 -12.13
C ARG A 632 2.59 26.28 -10.92
N VAL A 633 2.28 27.58 -11.03
CA VAL A 633 1.55 28.35 -10.01
C VAL A 633 0.05 28.20 -10.25
N VAL A 634 -0.72 28.00 -9.19
CA VAL A 634 -2.20 28.03 -9.21
C VAL A 634 -2.67 29.39 -8.68
N THR A 635 -3.57 30.05 -9.40
CA THR A 635 -4.12 31.36 -9.03
C THR A 635 -5.43 31.21 -8.23
N PRO A 636 -5.62 31.97 -7.13
CA PRO A 636 -6.83 31.88 -6.32
C PRO A 636 -7.95 32.77 -6.86
N SER A 637 -9.00 32.17 -7.44
CA SER A 637 -10.29 32.84 -7.65
C SER A 637 -11.39 31.83 -8.01
N GLU A 638 -11.90 31.10 -7.02
CA GLU A 638 -13.28 30.60 -7.06
C GLU A 638 -13.80 30.47 -5.61
N THR A 639 -15.07 30.86 -5.44
CA THR A 639 -15.76 31.11 -4.18
C THR A 639 -15.46 30.12 -3.04
N LEU A 640 -15.12 30.63 -1.85
CA LEU A 640 -15.10 29.86 -0.61
C LEU A 640 -16.45 29.15 -0.43
N HIS A 641 -16.45 27.82 -0.56
CA HIS A 641 -17.48 27.00 0.07
C HIS A 641 -17.44 27.24 1.59
N PRO A 642 -18.59 27.16 2.30
CA PRO A 642 -18.58 27.23 3.75
C PRO A 642 -17.65 26.14 4.30
N LEU A 643 -16.61 26.58 5.02
CA LEU A 643 -15.55 25.72 5.54
C LEU A 643 -16.16 24.72 6.53
N ILE A 644 -16.25 23.46 6.08
CA ILE A 644 -16.59 22.25 6.85
C ILE A 644 -17.81 22.43 7.78
N ALA A 645 -18.97 21.90 7.37
CA ALA A 645 -20.05 21.65 8.30
C ALA A 645 -19.55 20.68 9.40
N MET A 646 -19.28 21.21 10.59
CA MET A 646 -18.90 20.39 11.75
C MET A 646 -20.04 19.41 12.06
N PRO A 647 -19.75 18.12 12.26
CA PRO A 647 -20.78 17.14 12.61
C PRO A 647 -21.46 17.51 13.93
N THR A 648 -22.76 17.23 14.01
CA THR A 648 -23.55 17.48 15.21
C THR A 648 -23.22 16.44 16.28
N LEU A 649 -22.28 16.78 17.17
CA LEU A 649 -21.94 15.95 18.31
C LEU A 649 -23.21 15.63 19.13
N THR A 650 -23.56 14.35 19.18
CA THR A 650 -24.59 13.84 20.10
C THR A 650 -23.95 13.49 21.45
N ASN A 651 -24.74 13.33 22.50
CA ASN A 651 -24.25 13.57 23.87
C ASN A 651 -24.43 12.42 24.87
N ASP A 652 -23.33 11.95 25.49
CA ASP A 652 -23.36 11.67 26.94
C ASP A 652 -23.37 13.01 27.68
N THR A 653 -24.58 13.58 27.78
CA THR A 653 -24.78 14.91 28.35
C THR A 653 -24.20 15.05 29.75
N ASN A 654 -24.00 13.99 30.53
CA ASN A 654 -23.57 14.13 31.92
C ASN A 654 -22.07 14.39 32.03
N MET A 655 -21.23 13.61 31.35
CA MET A 655 -19.78 13.81 31.40
C MET A 655 -19.37 15.08 30.67
N GLN A 656 -19.93 15.36 29.49
CA GLN A 656 -19.66 16.64 28.80
C GLN A 656 -20.02 17.84 29.67
N ARG A 657 -21.19 17.87 30.33
CA ARG A 657 -21.56 18.95 31.26
C ARG A 657 -20.58 19.11 32.43
N GLN A 658 -20.03 18.01 32.95
CA GLN A 658 -19.01 18.07 34.01
C GLN A 658 -17.69 18.67 33.48
N VAL A 659 -17.26 18.30 32.28
CA VAL A 659 -16.06 18.86 31.64
C VAL A 659 -16.26 20.33 31.26
N THR A 660 -17.40 20.72 30.70
CA THR A 660 -17.75 22.13 30.45
C THR A 660 -17.79 22.93 31.76
N ALA A 661 -18.33 22.38 32.85
CA ALA A 661 -18.31 23.03 34.16
C ALA A 661 -16.89 23.19 34.73
N ALA A 662 -16.00 22.23 34.48
CA ALA A 662 -14.57 22.35 34.81
C ALA A 662 -13.88 23.45 33.97
N MET A 663 -14.21 23.54 32.67
CA MET A 663 -13.74 24.61 31.79
C MET A 663 -14.23 25.98 32.24
N SER A 664 -15.53 26.15 32.53
CA SER A 664 -16.07 27.40 33.08
C SER A 664 -15.45 27.76 34.44
N TRP A 665 -15.07 26.77 35.27
CA TRP A 665 -14.37 27.00 36.55
C TRP A 665 -12.92 27.47 36.35
N ALA A 666 -12.19 26.86 35.41
CA ALA A 666 -10.83 27.25 35.05
C ALA A 666 -10.81 28.63 34.38
N TRP A 667 -11.62 28.79 33.33
CA TRP A 667 -11.77 30.02 32.58
C TRP A 667 -12.28 31.17 33.45
N GLY A 668 -13.26 30.95 34.32
CA GLY A 668 -13.77 31.98 35.24
C GLY A 668 -12.70 32.53 36.18
N ALA A 669 -11.76 31.68 36.64
CA ALA A 669 -10.60 32.12 37.42
C ALA A 669 -9.61 32.90 36.56
N TYR A 670 -9.25 32.40 35.37
CA TYR A 670 -8.37 33.07 34.42
C TYR A 670 -8.93 34.45 34.02
N ARG A 671 -10.18 34.51 33.56
CA ARG A 671 -10.92 35.72 33.20
C ARG A 671 -10.96 36.78 34.31
N LYS A 672 -11.06 36.36 35.57
CA LYS A 672 -11.13 37.30 36.70
C LYS A 672 -9.76 37.84 37.12
N HIS A 673 -8.69 37.06 36.99
CA HIS A 673 -7.39 37.32 37.63
C HIS A 673 -6.22 37.53 36.65
N ALA A 674 -6.36 37.07 35.40
CA ALA A 674 -5.29 36.99 34.40
C ALA A 674 -5.76 37.19 32.93
N PHE A 675 -6.96 37.74 32.69
CA PHE A 675 -7.47 37.94 31.34
C PHE A 675 -6.53 38.79 30.48
N GLY A 676 -6.16 38.27 29.31
CA GLY A 676 -5.20 38.93 28.42
C GLY A 676 -3.73 38.81 28.86
N PHE A 677 -3.42 37.93 29.82
CA PHE A 677 -2.05 37.53 30.19
C PHE A 677 -1.81 36.05 29.83
N ASP A 678 -0.55 35.63 29.80
CA ASP A 678 -0.19 34.31 29.26
C ASP A 678 -0.65 33.14 30.12
N SER A 679 -0.71 33.30 31.44
CA SER A 679 -1.19 32.27 32.37
C SER A 679 -1.73 32.86 33.68
N LEU A 680 -2.33 32.00 34.51
CA LEU A 680 -2.80 32.34 35.87
C LEU A 680 -1.90 31.65 36.91
N ASN A 681 -1.31 32.42 37.82
CA ASN A 681 -0.81 31.87 39.10
C ASN A 681 -2.03 31.61 39.99
N VAL A 682 -2.40 30.33 40.13
CA VAL A 682 -3.55 29.84 40.90
C VAL A 682 -3.30 29.74 42.41
N LYS A 683 -2.05 29.94 42.87
CA LYS A 683 -1.73 30.01 44.30
C LYS A 683 -2.04 31.38 44.87
N ASP A 684 -1.58 32.42 44.18
CA ASP A 684 -1.67 33.81 44.62
C ASP A 684 -2.84 34.55 43.92
N MET A 685 -3.49 33.89 42.95
CA MET A 685 -4.61 34.40 42.14
C MET A 685 -4.27 35.73 41.43
N VAL A 686 -3.11 35.73 40.77
CA VAL A 686 -2.57 36.86 40.00
C VAL A 686 -2.18 36.40 38.60
N LYS A 687 -2.17 37.34 37.65
CA LYS A 687 -1.55 37.16 36.34
C LYS A 687 -0.11 36.64 36.44
N ASP A 688 0.21 35.73 35.53
CA ASP A 688 1.51 35.10 35.38
C ASP A 688 1.84 35.00 33.87
N GLY A 689 3.04 34.53 33.51
CA GLY A 689 3.38 34.34 32.11
C GLY A 689 4.76 33.77 31.84
N LEU A 690 5.01 33.39 30.58
CA LEU A 690 6.32 32.90 30.17
C LEU A 690 7.33 34.07 30.16
N PRO A 691 8.54 33.91 30.72
CA PRO A 691 9.53 34.99 30.74
C PRO A 691 9.83 35.53 29.34
N GLY A 692 9.49 36.81 29.11
CA GLY A 692 9.68 37.49 27.83
C GLY A 692 8.50 37.43 26.86
N HIS A 693 7.41 36.72 27.19
CA HIS A 693 6.15 36.75 26.44
C HIS A 693 5.10 37.62 27.16
N ASP A 694 4.21 38.22 26.38
CA ASP A 694 2.96 38.85 26.84
C ASP A 694 1.93 38.79 25.68
N MET A 695 1.71 37.56 25.20
CA MET A 695 0.99 37.23 23.96
C MET A 695 -0.45 36.74 24.21
N ALA A 696 -0.92 36.84 25.45
CA ALA A 696 -2.19 36.33 25.94
C ALA A 696 -2.40 34.83 25.61
N ILE A 697 -1.35 34.03 25.79
CA ILE A 697 -1.30 32.60 25.41
C ILE A 697 -2.57 31.86 25.88
N SER A 698 -2.88 31.83 27.18
CA SER A 698 -4.06 31.10 27.70
C SER A 698 -5.40 31.56 27.13
N LEU A 699 -5.53 32.82 26.69
CA LEU A 699 -6.73 33.33 26.04
C LEU A 699 -6.83 32.81 24.60
N VAL A 700 -5.75 32.88 23.82
CA VAL A 700 -5.73 32.52 22.40
C VAL A 700 -5.77 31.01 22.19
N ASP A 701 -4.99 30.27 22.99
CA ASP A 701 -4.86 28.81 22.97
C ASP A 701 -6.20 28.13 23.32
N SER A 702 -7.02 28.77 24.16
CA SER A 702 -8.33 28.24 24.60
C SER A 702 -9.52 28.62 23.69
N LEU A 703 -9.33 29.43 22.64
CA LEU A 703 -10.45 29.93 21.82
C LEU A 703 -11.26 28.80 21.18
N ASP A 704 -10.59 27.79 20.64
CA ASP A 704 -11.27 26.65 20.02
C ASP A 704 -12.03 25.79 21.04
N SER A 705 -11.47 25.63 22.25
CA SER A 705 -12.08 24.91 23.37
C SER A 705 -13.36 25.58 23.84
N LEU A 706 -13.37 26.91 23.97
CA LEU A 706 -14.57 27.67 24.31
C LEU A 706 -15.67 27.48 23.25
N TYR A 707 -15.30 27.54 21.96
CA TYR A 707 -16.24 27.35 20.86
C TYR A 707 -16.82 25.93 20.83
N ILE A 708 -15.96 24.90 20.87
CA ILE A 708 -16.31 23.47 20.85
C ILE A 708 -17.20 23.08 22.04
N MET A 709 -16.97 23.66 23.22
CA MET A 709 -17.78 23.41 24.42
C MET A 709 -19.06 24.25 24.51
N GLY A 710 -19.37 25.08 23.51
CA GLY A 710 -20.57 25.91 23.48
C GLY A 710 -20.54 27.13 24.42
N LEU A 711 -19.36 27.51 24.92
CA LEU A 711 -19.13 28.68 25.78
C LEU A 711 -19.02 29.95 24.92
N GLN A 712 -20.10 30.27 24.21
CA GLN A 712 -20.13 31.28 23.16
C GLN A 712 -19.98 32.71 23.68
N ASP A 713 -20.50 33.03 24.88
CA ASP A 713 -20.32 34.36 25.47
C ASP A 713 -18.85 34.60 25.86
N GLU A 714 -18.23 33.60 26.50
CA GLU A 714 -16.80 33.60 26.81
C GLU A 714 -15.91 33.64 25.57
N PHE A 715 -16.26 32.87 24.53
CA PHE A 715 -15.58 32.88 23.24
C PHE A 715 -15.63 34.25 22.59
N ASN A 716 -16.83 34.85 22.48
CA ASN A 716 -17.00 36.15 21.84
C ASN A 716 -16.24 37.25 22.61
N GLU A 717 -16.28 37.27 23.94
CA GLU A 717 -15.48 38.21 24.74
C GLU A 717 -13.96 38.03 24.55
N ALA A 718 -13.49 36.77 24.49
CA ALA A 718 -12.07 36.48 24.24
C ALA A 718 -11.64 36.92 22.84
N VAL A 719 -12.44 36.64 21.81
CA VAL A 719 -12.16 37.04 20.43
C VAL A 719 -12.21 38.56 20.28
N ASP A 720 -13.25 39.23 20.76
CA ASP A 720 -13.37 40.69 20.69
C ASP A 720 -12.19 41.38 21.41
N TRP A 721 -11.70 40.80 22.51
CA TRP A 721 -10.47 41.23 23.16
C TRP A 721 -9.23 40.98 22.29
N ALA A 722 -9.09 39.79 21.69
CA ALA A 722 -7.96 39.44 20.84
C ALA A 722 -7.85 40.37 19.61
N GLU A 723 -8.97 40.57 18.90
CA GLU A 723 -9.12 41.51 17.79
C GLU A 723 -8.69 42.93 18.19
N SER A 724 -9.07 43.38 19.38
CA SER A 724 -8.79 44.74 19.87
C SER A 724 -7.35 44.95 20.39
N ASN A 725 -6.62 43.89 20.78
CA ASN A 725 -5.38 44.02 21.55
C ASN A 725 -4.14 43.36 20.93
N LEU A 726 -4.27 42.23 20.21
CA LEU A 726 -3.10 41.43 19.83
C LEU A 726 -2.17 42.13 18.83
N ALA A 727 -2.71 42.78 17.80
CA ALA A 727 -1.91 43.51 16.80
C ALA A 727 -1.02 44.62 17.42
N ALA A 728 -1.51 45.27 18.49
CA ALA A 728 -0.76 46.26 19.26
C ALA A 728 0.26 45.64 20.24
N ARG A 729 0.08 44.37 20.62
CA ARG A 729 0.96 43.61 21.51
C ARG A 729 2.11 42.92 20.79
N PHE A 730 1.91 42.39 19.59
CA PHE A 730 2.96 41.68 18.84
C PHE A 730 4.31 42.44 18.73
N PRO A 731 4.37 43.80 18.66
CA PRO A 731 5.64 44.53 18.66
C PRO A 731 6.29 44.76 20.05
N LEU A 732 5.66 44.37 21.16
CA LEU A 732 6.11 44.70 22.52
C LEU A 732 7.13 43.71 23.13
N PRO A 733 6.98 42.38 22.98
CA PRO A 733 7.95 41.42 23.50
C PRO A 733 9.35 41.63 22.91
N PRO A 734 10.42 41.57 23.71
CA PRO A 734 11.78 41.69 23.19
C PRO A 734 12.12 40.53 22.25
N ARG A 735 11.78 39.30 22.65
CA ARG A 735 11.76 38.07 21.83
C ARG A 735 10.77 37.07 22.41
N VAL A 736 10.09 36.31 21.55
CA VAL A 736 9.15 35.22 21.90
C VAL A 736 9.71 33.87 21.43
N SER A 737 9.22 32.76 21.98
CA SER A 737 9.60 31.42 21.52
C SER A 737 8.92 31.09 20.19
N ILE A 738 9.69 30.65 19.19
CA ILE A 738 9.14 30.26 17.88
C ILE A 738 8.15 29.10 18.05
N PHE A 739 8.52 28.09 18.84
CA PHE A 739 7.70 26.90 19.07
C PHE A 739 6.39 27.24 19.81
N GLU A 740 6.49 27.83 21.01
CA GLU A 740 5.32 28.12 21.84
C GLU A 740 4.35 29.11 21.16
N THR A 741 4.90 30.13 20.46
CA THR A 741 4.07 31.11 19.75
C THR A 741 3.40 30.50 18.51
N THR A 742 4.05 29.54 17.84
CA THR A 742 3.44 28.88 16.68
C THR A 742 2.31 27.96 17.10
N ILE A 743 2.57 26.99 17.99
CA ILE A 743 1.57 25.97 18.31
C ILE A 743 0.37 26.54 19.10
N ARG A 744 0.61 27.52 20.00
CA ARG A 744 -0.46 28.10 20.83
C ARG A 744 -1.12 29.32 20.20
N ASN A 745 -0.34 30.36 19.88
CA ASN A 745 -0.92 31.61 19.39
C ASN A 745 -1.33 31.53 17.91
N LEU A 746 -0.44 31.08 17.02
CA LEU A 746 -0.80 30.95 15.60
C LEU A 746 -1.81 29.81 15.39
N GLY A 747 -1.57 28.65 16.00
CA GLY A 747 -2.51 27.52 16.01
C GLY A 747 -3.89 27.89 16.55
N GLY A 748 -3.97 28.54 17.72
CA GLY A 748 -5.24 28.97 18.31
C GLY A 748 -6.02 29.98 17.44
N LEU A 749 -5.34 30.96 16.83
CA LEU A 749 -5.97 31.91 15.89
C LEU A 749 -6.50 31.22 14.63
N LEU A 750 -5.73 30.28 14.05
CA LEU A 750 -6.12 29.50 12.87
C LEU A 750 -7.29 28.55 13.17
N SER A 751 -7.24 27.84 14.30
CA SER A 751 -8.30 26.94 14.76
C SER A 751 -9.61 27.71 15.00
N ALA A 752 -9.55 28.81 15.75
CA ALA A 752 -10.70 29.66 16.02
C ALA A 752 -11.27 30.30 14.72
N TYR A 753 -10.43 30.77 13.81
CA TYR A 753 -10.87 31.25 12.49
C TYR A 753 -11.62 30.16 11.72
N THR A 754 -11.09 28.95 11.69
CA THR A 754 -11.69 27.81 10.96
C THR A 754 -13.07 27.46 11.50
N LEU A 755 -13.24 27.52 12.83
CA LEU A 755 -14.50 27.20 13.50
C LEU A 755 -15.59 28.28 13.37
N CYS A 756 -15.22 29.58 13.38
CA CYS A 756 -16.21 30.67 13.42
C CYS A 756 -16.25 31.58 12.19
N GLY A 757 -15.27 31.49 11.28
CA GLY A 757 -15.17 32.29 10.06
C GLY A 757 -14.87 33.79 10.25
N ARG A 758 -14.62 34.28 11.48
CA ARG A 758 -14.36 35.71 11.76
C ARG A 758 -13.06 36.20 11.09
N PRO A 759 -13.08 37.08 10.05
CA PRO A 759 -11.89 37.39 9.26
C PRO A 759 -10.75 38.10 10.01
N ALA A 760 -11.08 38.78 11.11
CA ALA A 760 -10.09 39.44 11.96
C ALA A 760 -9.12 38.44 12.63
N LEU A 761 -9.56 37.21 12.93
CA LEU A 761 -8.70 36.14 13.45
C LEU A 761 -7.66 35.69 12.42
N LEU A 762 -8.06 35.50 11.16
CA LEU A 762 -7.12 35.22 10.06
C LEU A 762 -6.17 36.40 9.81
N THR A 763 -6.66 37.64 9.96
CA THR A 763 -5.81 38.86 9.84
C THR A 763 -4.73 38.90 10.93
N LEU A 764 -5.07 38.52 12.17
CA LEU A 764 -4.10 38.40 13.26
C LEU A 764 -3.13 37.23 13.05
N ALA A 765 -3.62 36.08 12.57
CA ALA A 765 -2.80 34.93 12.23
C ALA A 765 -1.78 35.27 11.12
N ASP A 766 -2.19 36.04 10.12
CA ASP A 766 -1.35 36.50 9.01
C ASP A 766 -0.28 37.51 9.47
N ASP A 767 -0.61 38.48 10.33
CA ASP A 767 0.40 39.38 10.92
C ASP A 767 1.40 38.62 11.81
N LEU A 768 0.91 37.72 12.67
CA LEU A 768 1.78 36.89 13.52
C LEU A 768 2.67 35.96 12.69
N GLY A 769 2.11 35.29 11.69
CA GLY A 769 2.84 34.45 10.73
C GLY A 769 3.89 35.23 9.96
N ALA A 770 3.57 36.43 9.46
CA ALA A 770 4.53 37.32 8.80
C ALA A 770 5.68 37.78 9.72
N ARG A 771 5.44 37.90 11.04
CA ARG A 771 6.47 38.27 12.02
C ARG A 771 7.39 37.11 12.37
N LEU A 772 6.82 35.94 12.64
CA LEU A 772 7.56 34.71 12.89
C LEU A 772 8.39 34.32 11.67
N HIS A 773 7.80 34.40 10.46
CA HIS A 773 8.43 34.11 9.18
C HIS A 773 9.74 34.87 8.94
N ARG A 774 9.85 36.14 9.39
CA ARG A 774 11.11 36.89 9.32
C ARG A 774 12.25 36.13 10.00
N GLY A 775 12.07 35.73 11.26
CA GLY A 775 13.11 34.98 12.00
C GLY A 775 13.35 33.56 11.48
N LEU A 776 12.33 32.91 10.89
CA LEU A 776 12.52 31.63 10.18
C LEU A 776 13.46 31.77 8.97
N ASN A 777 13.52 32.95 8.34
CA ASN A 777 14.31 33.21 7.15
C ASN A 777 15.73 33.76 7.46
N GLU A 778 15.91 34.47 8.58
CA GLU A 778 17.22 34.99 9.01
C GLU A 778 18.26 33.90 9.30
N THR A 779 17.82 32.71 9.71
CA THR A 779 18.71 31.68 10.26
C THR A 779 18.50 30.31 9.61
N ALA A 780 19.59 29.55 9.48
CA ALA A 780 19.55 28.24 8.85
C ALA A 780 18.88 27.14 9.70
N LEU A 781 18.52 27.43 10.95
CA LEU A 781 17.57 26.71 11.81
C LEU A 781 16.84 27.81 12.58
N PRO A 782 15.52 27.70 12.82
CA PRO A 782 14.86 28.62 13.76
C PRO A 782 15.50 28.45 15.13
N LEU A 783 16.05 29.54 15.64
CA LEU A 783 16.65 29.60 16.97
C LEU A 783 15.54 29.95 17.96
N SER A 784 15.58 29.36 19.16
CA SER A 784 14.43 29.18 20.05
C SER A 784 13.61 30.45 20.28
N LEU A 785 14.26 31.63 20.32
CA LEU A 785 13.61 32.93 20.46
C LEU A 785 13.76 33.80 19.20
N VAL A 786 12.68 34.49 18.82
CA VAL A 786 12.60 35.46 17.71
C VAL A 786 12.01 36.79 18.17
N SER A 787 12.54 37.90 17.68
CA SER A 787 11.92 39.23 17.79
C SER A 787 10.82 39.38 16.73
N LEU A 788 9.58 39.60 17.17
CA LEU A 788 8.42 39.84 16.29
C LEU A 788 8.44 41.24 15.62
N VAL A 789 9.45 42.06 15.91
CA VAL A 789 9.68 43.37 15.29
C VAL A 789 10.62 43.21 14.10
N ASP A 790 11.89 42.88 14.37
CA ASP A 790 12.98 42.87 13.38
C ASP A 790 13.37 41.48 12.87
N GLY A 791 12.79 40.40 13.41
CA GLY A 791 13.14 39.02 13.07
C GLY A 791 14.41 38.49 13.76
N SER A 792 15.10 39.30 14.57
CA SER A 792 16.37 38.89 15.18
C SER A 792 16.20 37.76 16.20
N THR A 793 17.11 36.77 16.14
CA THR A 793 16.97 35.51 16.89
C THR A 793 17.99 35.31 18.01
N SER A 794 17.74 34.36 18.93
CA SER A 794 18.71 33.87 19.95
C SER A 794 19.86 33.06 19.33
N ASP A 795 20.83 32.60 20.14
CA ASP A 795 21.98 31.79 19.67
C ASP A 795 21.75 30.26 19.73
N SER A 796 20.70 29.80 20.41
CA SER A 796 20.38 28.37 20.64
C SER A 796 19.07 27.95 19.96
N SER A 797 18.90 26.64 19.71
CA SER A 797 17.72 25.99 19.11
C SER A 797 17.52 24.60 19.70
N TYR A 798 16.29 24.15 19.86
CA TYR A 798 15.93 22.76 20.17
C TYR A 798 15.33 22.07 18.94
N VAL A 799 15.62 20.78 18.76
CA VAL A 799 15.27 20.03 17.54
C VAL A 799 13.76 19.94 17.29
N ALA A 800 12.96 19.84 18.36
CA ALA A 800 11.51 19.83 18.27
C ALA A 800 10.92 21.13 17.68
N GLU A 801 11.62 22.27 17.84
CA GLU A 801 11.07 23.59 17.49
C GLU A 801 10.89 23.78 15.98
N PHE A 802 11.71 23.16 15.13
CA PHE A 802 11.62 23.34 13.68
C PHE A 802 10.78 22.27 12.97
N THR A 803 10.55 21.13 13.61
CA THR A 803 9.72 20.04 13.07
C THR A 803 8.24 20.27 13.32
N THR A 804 7.86 20.95 14.39
CA THR A 804 6.45 21.08 14.80
C THR A 804 5.72 22.23 14.09
N ILE A 805 6.40 23.30 13.68
CA ILE A 805 5.81 24.49 13.01
C ILE A 805 5.24 24.23 11.60
N GLN A 806 5.27 22.99 11.11
CA GLN A 806 4.93 22.65 9.73
C GLN A 806 3.42 22.79 9.46
N LEU A 807 2.57 22.45 10.44
CA LEU A 807 1.13 22.38 10.25
C LEU A 807 0.53 23.79 10.13
N GLU A 808 0.85 24.67 11.08
CA GLU A 808 0.28 26.01 11.19
C GLU A 808 0.70 26.88 10.00
N PHE A 809 1.97 26.82 9.59
CA PHE A 809 2.46 27.61 8.44
C PHE A 809 1.95 27.10 7.10
N LYS A 810 1.79 25.78 6.90
CA LYS A 810 1.20 25.26 5.65
C LYS A 810 -0.30 25.56 5.58
N TYR A 811 -1.01 25.49 6.71
CA TYR A 811 -2.42 25.85 6.77
C TYR A 811 -2.63 27.37 6.62
N LEU A 812 -1.79 28.21 7.24
CA LEU A 812 -1.78 29.65 6.99
C LEU A 812 -1.49 29.96 5.51
N ALA A 813 -0.53 29.27 4.87
CA ALA A 813 -0.27 29.42 3.43
C ALA A 813 -1.49 29.08 2.57
N GLN A 814 -2.23 28.03 2.92
CA GLN A 814 -3.47 27.63 2.25
C GLN A 814 -4.58 28.68 2.40
N LEU A 815 -4.77 29.22 3.61
CA LEU A 815 -5.82 30.22 3.88
C LEU A 815 -5.52 31.61 3.31
N THR A 816 -4.24 31.99 3.23
CA THR A 816 -3.81 33.34 2.78
C THR A 816 -3.36 33.37 1.32
N GLY A 817 -3.09 32.22 0.69
CA GLY A 817 -2.46 32.11 -0.62
C GLY A 817 -0.95 32.42 -0.65
N LYS A 818 -0.35 32.71 0.51
CA LYS A 818 1.07 33.11 0.65
C LYS A 818 1.99 31.89 0.63
N THR A 819 2.45 31.52 -0.56
CA THR A 819 3.33 30.37 -0.79
C THR A 819 4.66 30.47 -0.05
N GLU A 820 5.11 31.67 0.31
CA GLU A 820 6.33 31.91 1.08
C GLU A 820 6.32 31.26 2.47
N TYR A 821 5.14 31.12 3.10
CA TYR A 821 5.01 30.42 4.38
C TYR A 821 5.27 28.92 4.22
N HIS A 822 4.59 28.28 3.27
CA HIS A 822 4.78 26.88 2.89
C HIS A 822 6.24 26.62 2.49
N ASP A 823 6.75 27.38 1.53
CA ASP A 823 8.10 27.22 1.00
C ASP A 823 9.16 27.39 2.07
N THR A 824 8.96 28.27 3.06
CA THR A 824 9.96 28.48 4.12
C THR A 824 10.00 27.30 5.09
N VAL A 825 8.86 26.76 5.51
CA VAL A 825 8.85 25.60 6.42
C VAL A 825 9.26 24.30 5.72
N GLU A 826 8.92 24.12 4.44
CA GLU A 826 9.50 23.04 3.62
C GLU A 826 11.02 23.21 3.47
N LEU A 827 11.49 24.41 3.17
CA LEU A 827 12.92 24.68 3.00
C LEU A 827 13.73 24.51 4.30
N LEU A 828 13.10 24.65 5.48
CA LEU A 828 13.70 24.29 6.77
C LEU A 828 13.87 22.78 6.93
N MET A 829 12.96 21.96 6.40
CA MET A 829 13.11 20.50 6.34
C MET A 829 14.18 20.10 5.31
N ASP A 830 14.07 20.62 4.09
CA ASP A 830 14.94 20.27 2.94
C ASP A 830 16.39 20.70 3.12
N LYS A 831 16.66 21.95 3.55
CA LYS A 831 18.03 22.46 3.70
C LYS A 831 18.87 21.61 4.66
N LYS A 832 18.25 20.84 5.57
CA LYS A 832 18.96 20.20 6.69
C LYS A 832 18.66 18.73 6.99
N ALA A 833 17.80 18.08 6.21
CA ALA A 833 17.87 16.62 5.99
C ALA A 833 19.30 16.16 5.56
N THR A 834 20.12 17.10 5.05
CA THR A 834 21.52 16.88 4.63
C THR A 834 22.57 17.33 5.67
N LYS A 835 22.18 17.97 6.78
CA LYS A 835 23.12 18.52 7.79
C LYS A 835 22.94 17.99 9.22
N TYR A 836 21.71 17.72 9.66
CA TYR A 836 21.46 17.29 11.05
C TYR A 836 21.01 15.86 11.20
N LYS A 837 20.65 15.22 10.08
CA LYS A 837 20.40 13.79 10.00
C LYS A 837 21.50 13.02 10.79
N ASP A 838 22.74 13.54 10.99
CA ASP A 838 23.89 13.04 11.82
C ASP A 838 23.70 12.98 13.36
N MET A 839 23.07 14.01 13.93
CA MET A 839 22.78 14.11 15.35
C MET A 839 21.44 13.42 15.65
N TYR A 840 20.53 13.58 14.70
CA TYR A 840 19.35 12.78 14.51
C TYR A 840 19.86 11.25 14.57
N ILE A 841 21.06 10.87 14.11
CA ILE A 841 21.52 9.43 14.10
C ILE A 841 21.59 8.76 15.42
N ASN A 842 22.34 9.33 16.35
CA ASN A 842 22.82 8.51 17.44
C ASN A 842 21.79 8.46 18.57
N ALA A 843 20.78 9.34 18.52
CA ALA A 843 19.48 9.12 19.14
C ALA A 843 18.79 7.84 18.58
N VAL A 844 19.14 7.40 17.36
CA VAL A 844 18.71 6.24 16.53
C VAL A 844 18.63 4.88 17.16
N ASN A 845 19.59 4.08 16.75
CA ASN A 845 19.71 2.75 17.28
C ASN A 845 20.01 2.80 18.80
N GLY A 846 20.23 4.00 19.38
CA GLY A 846 20.21 4.33 20.81
C GLY A 846 18.85 4.70 21.47
N ILE A 847 17.72 4.79 20.77
CA ILE A 847 16.34 4.80 21.34
C ILE A 847 15.49 3.59 20.86
N MET A 848 15.69 2.98 19.67
CA MET A 848 14.91 1.77 19.28
C MET A 848 15.38 0.47 19.93
N THR A 849 16.63 0.39 20.41
CA THR A 849 17.10 -0.76 21.20
C THR A 849 16.82 -0.60 22.69
N THR A 850 16.13 0.48 23.07
CA THR A 850 16.21 1.05 24.42
C THR A 850 14.91 1.68 24.94
N LEU A 851 13.97 2.08 24.07
CA LEU A 851 12.64 2.57 24.49
C LEU A 851 11.55 1.50 24.44
N VAL A 852 11.48 0.65 23.40
CA VAL A 852 10.46 -0.40 23.34
C VAL A 852 10.84 -1.51 24.31
N GLY A 853 10.11 -1.63 25.42
CA GLY A 853 10.35 -2.66 26.42
C GLY A 853 9.06 -3.33 26.89
N ARG A 854 9.19 -4.50 27.54
CA ARG A 854 8.09 -5.12 28.28
C ARG A 854 8.43 -5.24 29.76
N THR A 855 7.46 -4.98 30.63
CA THR A 855 7.65 -5.16 32.08
C THR A 855 7.74 -6.64 32.43
N LYS A 856 8.52 -6.98 33.46
CA LYS A 856 8.85 -8.38 33.73
C LYS A 856 7.75 -9.15 34.47
N LYS A 857 6.86 -8.47 35.19
CA LYS A 857 5.81 -9.07 36.02
C LYS A 857 4.48 -9.17 35.26
N SER A 858 4.04 -8.07 34.64
CA SER A 858 2.74 -7.99 33.94
C SER A 858 2.85 -7.99 32.40
N ASN A 859 4.06 -8.08 31.84
CA ASN A 859 4.34 -8.13 30.39
C ASN A 859 3.84 -6.89 29.59
N TRP A 860 3.63 -5.76 30.27
CA TRP A 860 3.12 -4.52 29.68
C TRP A 860 4.14 -3.90 28.75
N LEU A 861 3.72 -3.58 27.52
CA LEU A 861 4.55 -2.92 26.52
C LEU A 861 4.64 -1.41 26.83
N PHE A 862 5.85 -0.87 26.89
CA PHE A 862 6.09 0.55 27.18
C PHE A 862 7.09 1.16 26.18
N LEU A 863 7.12 2.50 26.15
CA LEU A 863 8.10 3.32 25.43
C LEU A 863 8.83 4.21 26.44
N GLY A 864 10.07 3.90 26.82
CA GLY A 864 10.76 4.65 27.89
C GLY A 864 12.28 4.50 27.91
N GLU A 865 13.00 5.61 28.01
CA GLU A 865 14.45 5.73 27.82
C GLU A 865 15.32 5.22 28.97
N LEU A 866 16.56 4.80 28.72
CA LEU A 866 17.44 4.33 29.79
C LEU A 866 17.95 5.48 30.66
N ASP A 867 17.64 5.45 31.95
CA ASP A 867 18.32 6.29 32.95
C ASP A 867 19.74 5.77 33.23
N THR A 868 20.68 6.23 32.41
CA THR A 868 22.11 5.90 32.57
C THR A 868 22.74 6.50 33.83
N ALA A 869 22.12 7.51 34.44
CA ALA A 869 22.62 8.16 35.66
C ALA A 869 22.19 7.44 36.94
N ARG A 870 21.07 6.68 36.91
CA ARG A 870 20.48 6.01 38.08
C ARG A 870 20.40 4.48 37.97
N GLY A 871 21.10 3.90 37.01
CA GLY A 871 21.28 2.45 36.91
C GLY A 871 20.27 1.77 35.99
N LEU A 872 20.34 2.08 34.70
CA LEU A 872 19.83 1.28 33.56
C LEU A 872 18.36 0.85 33.65
N SER A 873 17.55 1.52 34.47
CA SER A 873 16.11 1.29 34.56
C SER A 873 15.42 2.16 33.50
N PRO A 874 14.65 1.58 32.57
CA PRO A 874 13.92 2.35 31.56
C PRO A 874 12.90 3.30 32.22
N LYS A 875 12.79 4.53 31.73
CA LYS A 875 11.87 5.56 32.24
C LYS A 875 11.01 6.15 31.12
N MET A 876 9.70 6.17 31.31
CA MET A 876 8.75 6.82 30.42
C MET A 876 8.43 8.20 30.96
N ASP A 877 8.58 9.23 30.13
CA ASP A 877 7.97 10.53 30.36
C ASP A 877 6.48 10.45 29.97
N HIS A 878 5.58 11.08 30.72
CA HIS A 878 4.15 11.13 30.38
C HIS A 878 3.91 11.73 28.98
N LEU A 879 4.79 12.60 28.50
CA LEU A 879 4.81 13.09 27.11
C LEU A 879 4.74 11.97 26.08
N VAL A 880 5.26 10.77 26.35
CA VAL A 880 5.25 9.66 25.39
C VAL A 880 3.83 9.08 25.17
N CYS A 881 2.86 9.43 26.02
CA CYS A 881 1.50 8.91 25.93
C CYS A 881 0.63 9.44 24.79
N PHE A 882 1.11 10.33 23.90
CA PHE A 882 0.40 10.66 22.64
C PHE A 882 0.60 9.56 21.56
N VAL A 883 1.67 8.76 21.66
CA VAL A 883 2.06 7.79 20.62
C VAL A 883 0.97 6.75 20.30
N PRO A 884 0.22 6.19 21.27
CA PRO A 884 -0.89 5.29 20.97
C PRO A 884 -1.96 5.93 20.07
N GLY A 885 -2.36 7.17 20.35
CA GLY A 885 -3.27 7.95 19.51
C GLY A 885 -2.74 8.11 18.09
N MET A 886 -1.47 8.50 17.94
CA MET A 886 -0.85 8.65 16.61
C MET A 886 -0.79 7.33 15.81
N LEU A 887 -0.55 6.19 16.47
CA LEU A 887 -0.59 4.87 15.84
C LEU A 887 -2.01 4.49 15.37
N ALA A 888 -3.03 4.85 16.16
CA ALA A 888 -4.43 4.59 15.82
C ALA A 888 -4.99 5.52 14.73
N LEU A 889 -4.63 6.81 14.76
CA LEU A 889 -4.86 7.73 13.63
C LEU A 889 -4.19 7.22 12.36
N GLY A 890 -2.97 6.69 12.51
CA GLY A 890 -2.28 5.99 11.44
C GLY A 890 -3.12 4.89 10.81
N TYR A 891 -3.62 3.95 11.61
CA TYR A 891 -4.47 2.87 11.12
C TYR A 891 -5.67 3.37 10.30
N VAL A 892 -6.36 4.43 10.74
CA VAL A 892 -7.46 5.05 9.99
C VAL A 892 -6.99 5.67 8.65
N ASN A 893 -5.75 6.15 8.59
CA ASN A 893 -5.13 6.70 7.37
C ASN A 893 -4.42 5.62 6.52
N GLY A 894 -4.81 4.35 6.66
CA GLY A 894 -4.31 3.25 5.83
C GLY A 894 -2.99 2.61 6.29
N MET A 895 -2.55 2.87 7.54
CA MET A 895 -1.48 2.07 8.16
C MET A 895 -2.00 0.65 8.52
N PRO A 896 -1.13 -0.38 8.54
CA PRO A 896 -1.53 -1.75 8.85
C PRO A 896 -2.24 -1.91 10.21
N ARG A 897 -3.10 -2.94 10.33
CA ARG A 897 -3.79 -3.29 11.59
C ARG A 897 -2.85 -3.52 12.78
N SER A 898 -1.58 -3.88 12.53
CA SER A 898 -0.55 -3.99 13.58
C SER A 898 -0.29 -2.68 14.32
N HIS A 899 -0.48 -1.52 13.68
CA HIS A 899 -0.41 -0.21 14.34
C HIS A 899 -1.55 -0.03 15.35
N LEU A 900 -2.76 -0.48 15.02
CA LEU A 900 -3.88 -0.47 15.96
C LEU A 900 -3.63 -1.43 17.13
N THR A 901 -3.12 -2.64 16.87
CA THR A 901 -2.74 -3.59 17.95
C THR A 901 -1.68 -3.00 18.87
N LEU A 902 -0.65 -2.36 18.30
CA LEU A 902 0.40 -1.69 19.06
C LEU A 902 -0.14 -0.51 19.88
N ALA A 903 -1.06 0.28 19.31
CA ALA A 903 -1.76 1.36 20.01
C ALA A 903 -2.56 0.83 21.20
N GLN A 904 -3.29 -0.28 21.02
CA GLN A 904 -4.09 -0.94 22.08
C GLN A 904 -3.21 -1.40 23.26
N GLU A 905 -2.02 -1.97 22.98
CA GLU A 905 -1.08 -2.35 24.04
C GLU A 905 -0.47 -1.14 24.76
N LEU A 906 -0.01 -0.12 24.02
CA LEU A 906 0.67 1.04 24.60
C LEU A 906 -0.29 1.95 25.38
N VAL A 907 -1.53 2.17 24.91
CA VAL A 907 -2.52 2.99 25.63
C VAL A 907 -2.93 2.34 26.95
N HIS A 908 -2.98 0.99 26.99
CA HIS A 908 -3.21 0.27 28.24
C HIS A 908 -2.10 0.57 29.25
N THR A 909 -0.83 0.57 28.84
CA THR A 909 0.29 0.92 29.73
C THR A 909 0.23 2.37 30.22
N CYS A 910 -0.09 3.34 29.35
CA CYS A 910 -0.33 4.73 29.77
C CYS A 910 -1.42 4.84 30.84
N PHE A 911 -2.54 4.11 30.67
CA PHE A 911 -3.58 4.07 31.70
C PHE A 911 -3.11 3.38 33.00
N GLN A 912 -2.33 2.30 32.91
CA GLN A 912 -1.79 1.62 34.09
C GLN A 912 -0.78 2.49 34.87
N VAL A 913 -0.06 3.41 34.21
CA VAL A 913 0.78 4.41 34.88
C VAL A 913 -0.05 5.35 35.76
N CYS A 914 -1.27 5.74 35.36
CA CYS A 914 -2.21 6.47 36.22
C CYS A 914 -2.75 5.61 37.38
N MET A 915 -2.90 4.31 37.16
CA MET A 915 -3.70 3.41 38.00
C MET A 915 -2.90 2.44 38.87
N TYR A 916 -1.58 2.49 38.82
CA TYR A 916 -0.71 1.55 39.52
C TYR A 916 -0.98 1.52 41.03
N ASN A 917 -0.79 0.38 41.69
CA ASN A 917 -1.17 0.16 43.10
C ASN A 917 -0.54 1.14 44.12
N GLN A 918 0.50 1.87 43.73
CA GLN A 918 1.16 2.91 44.54
C GLN A 918 0.62 4.32 44.26
N MET A 919 -0.13 4.56 43.19
CA MET A 919 -0.63 5.87 42.76
C MET A 919 -1.91 6.26 43.49
N GLY A 920 -1.80 6.58 44.78
CA GLY A 920 -2.95 6.90 45.64
C GLY A 920 -3.84 8.04 45.14
N SER A 921 -3.30 8.95 44.33
CA SER A 921 -4.04 10.06 43.71
C SER A 921 -4.87 9.64 42.48
N LYS A 922 -4.46 8.57 41.79
CA LYS A 922 -4.86 8.18 40.42
C LYS A 922 -4.49 9.18 39.30
N MET A 923 -3.47 10.01 39.51
CA MET A 923 -2.85 10.83 38.45
C MET A 923 -1.49 10.24 38.09
N ALA A 924 -1.14 10.16 36.80
CA ALA A 924 0.19 9.70 36.39
C ALA A 924 1.30 10.63 36.93
N PRO A 925 2.50 10.10 37.24
CA PRO A 925 3.67 10.93 37.46
C PRO A 925 4.21 11.48 36.12
N GLU A 926 5.03 12.52 36.19
CA GLU A 926 5.74 13.08 35.02
C GLU A 926 6.69 12.02 34.43
N ILE A 927 7.36 11.25 35.29
CA ILE A 927 8.25 10.16 34.88
C ILE A 927 7.93 8.90 35.69
N ALA A 928 7.71 7.80 34.98
CA ALA A 928 7.53 6.45 35.52
C ALA A 928 8.70 5.55 35.13
N TYR A 929 9.24 4.77 36.06
CA TYR A 929 10.36 3.84 35.84
C TYR A 929 9.86 2.39 35.76
N PHE A 930 10.32 1.63 34.77
CA PHE A 930 9.77 0.31 34.42
C PHE A 930 10.73 -0.83 34.77
N ASN A 931 10.21 -1.87 35.40
CA ASN A 931 11.00 -3.02 35.84
C ASN A 931 11.04 -4.11 34.76
N THR A 932 12.15 -4.17 34.02
CA THR A 932 12.40 -5.16 32.96
C THR A 932 13.19 -6.39 33.44
N ALA A 933 13.84 -6.31 34.60
CA ALA A 933 14.79 -7.32 35.08
C ALA A 933 14.19 -8.31 36.10
N THR A 934 13.22 -7.89 36.92
CA THR A 934 12.74 -8.68 38.07
C THR A 934 11.22 -8.70 38.17
N THR A 935 10.64 -9.75 38.76
CA THR A 935 9.19 -9.86 38.99
C THR A 935 8.70 -9.06 40.20
N ALA A 936 9.45 -8.03 40.64
CA ALA A 936 8.95 -7.03 41.57
C ALA A 936 7.96 -6.09 40.84
N ASP A 937 7.51 -5.03 41.50
CA ASP A 937 6.53 -4.11 40.92
C ASP A 937 6.99 -3.56 39.54
N ASP A 938 6.05 -3.58 38.59
CA ASP A 938 6.23 -3.23 37.18
C ASP A 938 6.64 -1.77 36.99
N ILE A 939 6.11 -0.90 37.85
CA ILE A 939 6.30 0.56 37.82
C ILE A 939 6.86 1.01 39.17
N GLN A 940 7.86 1.88 39.12
CA GLN A 940 8.41 2.61 40.25
C GLN A 940 8.34 4.11 39.94
N VAL A 941 8.11 4.92 40.98
CA VAL A 941 8.09 6.38 40.86
C VAL A 941 9.06 6.95 41.89
N HIS A 942 9.98 7.81 41.46
CA HIS A 942 10.88 8.49 42.38
C HIS A 942 10.20 9.74 42.97
N PRO A 943 10.41 10.08 44.25
CA PRO A 943 9.67 11.17 44.93
C PRO A 943 9.78 12.55 44.26
N GLN A 944 10.85 12.77 43.50
CA GLN A 944 11.11 14.00 42.76
C GLN A 944 10.39 14.09 41.41
N ASP A 945 9.99 12.94 40.86
CA ASP A 945 9.31 12.82 39.56
C ASP A 945 7.81 12.49 39.76
N ALA A 946 7.40 12.27 41.00
CA ALA A 946 6.03 12.06 41.46
C ALA A 946 5.18 13.34 41.46
N PHE A 947 5.14 14.05 40.33
CA PHE A 947 4.25 15.20 40.12
C PHE A 947 3.49 15.07 38.79
N ASN A 948 2.44 15.86 38.60
CA ASN A 948 1.66 15.94 37.37
C ASN A 948 1.31 17.41 37.11
N ILE A 949 1.66 17.92 35.92
CA ILE A 949 1.39 19.30 35.50
C ILE A 949 0.10 19.47 34.68
N LEU A 950 -0.87 18.56 34.84
CA LEU A 950 -2.19 18.56 34.19
C LEU A 950 -2.18 18.25 32.67
N ARG A 951 -1.26 17.37 32.26
CA ARG A 951 -0.92 17.11 30.86
C ARG A 951 -2.02 16.37 30.05
N PRO A 952 -2.10 16.58 28.72
CA PRO A 952 -3.16 16.04 27.87
C PRO A 952 -2.89 14.64 27.27
N GLU A 953 -1.64 14.18 27.18
CA GLU A 953 -1.26 13.17 26.17
C GLU A 953 -1.95 11.81 26.37
N THR A 954 -2.17 11.39 27.62
CA THR A 954 -2.95 10.19 27.92
C THR A 954 -4.44 10.34 27.53
N VAL A 955 -5.09 11.48 27.80
CA VAL A 955 -6.51 11.67 27.45
C VAL A 955 -6.70 11.86 25.94
N GLU A 956 -5.75 12.51 25.26
CA GLU A 956 -5.68 12.58 23.79
C GLU A 956 -5.68 11.18 23.17
N SER A 957 -4.78 10.30 23.61
CA SER A 957 -4.75 8.90 23.16
C SER A 957 -6.04 8.16 23.48
N LEU A 958 -6.66 8.35 24.65
CA LEU A 958 -7.95 7.72 24.96
C LEU A 958 -9.08 8.21 24.05
N MET A 959 -9.12 9.52 23.76
CA MET A 959 -10.07 10.13 22.84
C MET A 959 -9.92 9.52 21.44
N ILE A 960 -8.71 9.52 20.89
CA ILE A 960 -8.44 8.94 19.57
C ILE A 960 -8.76 7.44 19.55
N MET A 961 -8.28 6.68 20.54
CA MET A 961 -8.54 5.24 20.63
C MET A 961 -10.03 4.93 20.71
N TYR A 962 -10.82 5.75 21.41
CA TYR A 962 -12.27 5.67 21.40
C TYR A 962 -12.84 5.94 20.00
N ARG A 963 -12.44 7.02 19.32
CA ARG A 963 -12.92 7.35 17.96
C ARG A 963 -12.64 6.23 16.96
N VAL A 964 -11.42 5.66 16.99
CA VAL A 964 -10.95 4.62 16.07
C VAL A 964 -11.59 3.25 16.33
N THR A 965 -11.86 2.89 17.59
CA THR A 965 -12.31 1.52 17.96
C THR A 965 -13.74 1.41 18.46
N LYS A 966 -14.37 2.54 18.81
CA LYS A 966 -15.64 2.63 19.55
C LYS A 966 -15.67 1.82 20.86
N ASN A 967 -14.51 1.51 21.44
CA ASN A 967 -14.43 0.75 22.69
C ASN A 967 -14.65 1.67 23.91
N GLU A 968 -15.84 1.57 24.50
CA GLU A 968 -16.27 2.28 25.72
C GLU A 968 -15.33 2.13 26.93
N THR A 969 -14.42 1.15 26.93
CA THR A 969 -13.34 1.04 27.92
C THR A 969 -12.51 2.33 28.00
N TYR A 970 -12.25 3.01 26.88
CA TYR A 970 -11.44 4.23 26.85
C TYR A 970 -12.18 5.43 27.45
N ARG A 971 -13.51 5.52 27.29
CA ARG A 971 -14.37 6.48 28.00
C ARG A 971 -14.38 6.21 29.50
N ALA A 972 -14.53 4.94 29.90
CA ALA A 972 -14.48 4.56 31.32
C ALA A 972 -13.12 4.91 31.96
N TRP A 973 -12.01 4.67 31.26
CA TRP A 973 -10.66 5.07 31.70
C TRP A 973 -10.51 6.59 31.79
N GLY A 974 -10.95 7.33 30.77
CA GLY A 974 -10.96 8.79 30.79
C GLY A 974 -11.75 9.36 31.97
N LYS A 975 -12.89 8.75 32.32
CA LYS A 975 -13.68 9.20 33.48
C LYS A 975 -12.90 9.05 34.78
N VAL A 976 -12.17 7.96 34.97
CA VAL A 976 -11.35 7.74 36.18
C VAL A 976 -10.24 8.79 36.29
N ILE A 977 -9.63 9.19 35.17
CA ILE A 977 -8.62 10.25 35.13
C ILE A 977 -9.27 11.62 35.42
N PHE A 978 -10.39 11.96 34.78
CA PHE A 978 -11.12 13.21 35.04
C PHE A 978 -11.53 13.34 36.53
N ASP A 979 -12.09 12.28 37.11
CA ASP A 979 -12.42 12.22 38.54
C ASP A 979 -11.19 12.35 39.45
N ALA A 980 -9.97 12.06 38.97
CA ALA A 980 -8.72 12.31 39.69
C ALA A 980 -8.28 13.78 39.61
N PHE A 981 -8.44 14.44 38.47
CA PHE A 981 -8.18 15.87 38.33
C PHE A 981 -9.13 16.70 39.20
N GLU A 982 -10.43 16.40 39.18
CA GLU A 982 -11.44 17.05 40.02
C GLU A 982 -11.13 16.95 41.53
N ARG A 983 -10.62 15.81 42.00
CA ARG A 983 -10.31 15.59 43.42
C ARG A 983 -8.98 16.21 43.85
N ASN A 984 -7.94 16.11 43.03
CA ASN A 984 -6.58 16.45 43.44
C ASN A 984 -6.11 17.83 42.95
N ALA A 985 -6.52 18.26 41.75
CA ALA A 985 -6.01 19.49 41.12
C ALA A 985 -6.92 20.71 41.32
N ARG A 986 -8.24 20.53 41.32
CA ARG A 986 -9.23 21.62 41.42
C ARG A 986 -9.07 22.43 42.71
N LEU A 987 -9.16 23.76 42.63
CA LEU A 987 -9.06 24.67 43.78
C LEU A 987 -10.39 25.35 44.12
N ASP A 988 -10.67 25.51 45.41
CA ASP A 988 -11.84 26.25 45.92
C ASP A 988 -11.76 27.76 45.60
N SER A 989 -10.55 28.30 45.42
CA SER A 989 -10.29 29.67 45.00
C SER A 989 -10.64 29.95 43.53
N GLY A 990 -10.81 28.89 42.72
CA GLY A 990 -10.91 28.95 41.26
C GLY A 990 -9.65 28.37 40.60
N GLY A 991 -9.84 27.76 39.42
CA GLY A 991 -8.73 27.15 38.66
C GLY A 991 -8.31 25.76 39.15
N TYR A 992 -7.25 25.25 38.50
CA TYR A 992 -6.65 23.95 38.75
C TYR A 992 -5.14 24.11 38.94
N SER A 993 -4.57 23.32 39.86
CA SER A 993 -3.15 23.39 40.19
C SER A 993 -2.46 22.08 39.85
N SER A 994 -1.22 22.19 39.35
CA SER A 994 -0.31 21.05 39.25
C SER A 994 -0.09 20.37 40.61
N VAL A 995 0.00 19.04 40.59
CA VAL A 995 -0.09 18.19 41.77
C VAL A 995 1.25 17.48 41.98
N GLY A 996 1.83 17.59 43.17
CA GLY A 996 3.00 16.81 43.62
C GLY A 996 2.62 15.66 44.54
N ASN A 997 3.56 14.75 44.79
CA ASN A 997 3.35 13.52 45.57
C ASN A 997 2.16 12.67 45.04
N VAL A 998 2.05 12.49 43.71
CA VAL A 998 0.95 11.71 43.09
C VAL A 998 1.01 10.21 43.43
N ASP A 999 2.16 9.74 43.93
CA ASP A 999 2.43 8.44 44.59
C ASP A 999 1.71 8.27 45.94
N ARG A 1000 0.86 9.23 46.36
CA ARG A 1000 0.22 9.23 47.68
C ARG A 1000 -1.27 9.54 47.56
N THR A 1001 -2.04 9.04 48.54
CA THR A 1001 -3.47 9.34 48.66
C THR A 1001 -3.75 10.79 49.02
N SER A 1002 -2.81 11.47 49.69
CA SER A 1002 -2.83 12.90 50.00
C SER A 1002 -1.79 13.64 49.17
N ALA A 1003 -2.06 13.78 47.88
CA ALA A 1003 -1.25 14.53 46.94
C ALA A 1003 -1.23 16.04 47.27
N THR A 1004 -0.12 16.72 46.99
CA THR A 1004 0.12 18.11 47.38
C THR A 1004 -0.13 19.06 46.20
N LYS A 1005 -1.13 19.93 46.32
CA LYS A 1005 -1.39 21.04 45.38
C LYS A 1005 -0.20 22.02 45.33
N PHE A 1006 -0.12 22.78 44.23
CA PHE A 1006 0.90 23.82 43.98
C PHE A 1006 2.33 23.29 43.84
N PHE A 1007 2.52 22.18 43.13
CA PHE A 1007 3.88 21.77 42.71
C PHE A 1007 4.56 22.86 41.87
N ARG A 1008 3.81 23.43 40.94
CA ARG A 1008 4.02 24.76 40.33
C ARG A 1008 2.77 25.62 40.62
N PRO A 1009 2.95 26.94 40.85
CA PRO A 1009 1.83 27.84 41.16
C PRO A 1009 0.99 28.21 39.93
N THR A 1010 1.47 27.94 38.72
CA THR A 1010 0.84 28.29 37.44
C THR A 1010 -0.18 27.24 36.99
N MET A 1011 -1.27 27.69 36.37
CA MET A 1011 -2.16 26.87 35.55
C MET A 1011 -1.78 27.10 34.08
N ASP A 1012 -1.15 26.09 33.48
CA ASP A 1012 -0.64 26.13 32.12
C ASP A 1012 -1.79 26.12 31.09
N SER A 1013 -1.60 26.75 29.92
CA SER A 1013 -2.66 26.98 28.93
C SER A 1013 -3.22 25.68 28.35
N PHE A 1014 -2.36 24.69 28.10
CA PHE A 1014 -2.73 23.36 27.60
C PHE A 1014 -3.77 22.65 28.47
N PHE A 1015 -3.93 23.01 29.75
CA PHE A 1015 -5.00 22.40 30.55
C PHE A 1015 -6.40 22.80 30.04
N MET A 1016 -6.59 24.07 29.69
CA MET A 1016 -7.84 24.58 29.12
C MET A 1016 -7.92 24.30 27.62
N ALA A 1017 -6.81 24.50 26.89
CA ALA A 1017 -6.73 24.35 25.45
C ALA A 1017 -6.76 22.90 24.95
N GLU A 1018 -6.19 21.95 25.70
CA GLU A 1018 -6.00 20.57 25.27
C GLU A 1018 -6.65 19.57 26.24
N THR A 1019 -6.26 19.54 27.51
CA THR A 1019 -6.68 18.48 28.45
C THR A 1019 -8.19 18.45 28.64
N LEU A 1020 -8.83 19.59 28.91
CA LEU A 1020 -10.30 19.67 29.01
C LEU A 1020 -10.98 19.48 27.64
N LYS A 1021 -10.38 19.95 26.53
CA LYS A 1021 -10.88 19.73 25.17
C LYS A 1021 -10.95 18.24 24.82
N TYR A 1022 -9.90 17.48 25.09
CA TYR A 1022 -9.86 16.03 24.84
C TYR A 1022 -10.78 15.24 25.76
N PHE A 1023 -10.99 15.64 27.04
CA PHE A 1023 -12.06 15.05 27.85
C PHE A 1023 -13.44 15.30 27.24
N TYR A 1024 -13.74 16.52 26.80
CA TYR A 1024 -15.04 16.84 26.19
C TYR A 1024 -15.27 16.05 24.90
N LEU A 1025 -14.25 15.95 24.04
CA LEU A 1025 -14.28 15.18 22.80
C LEU A 1025 -14.32 13.65 23.01
N LEU A 1026 -13.76 13.13 24.11
CA LEU A 1026 -13.87 11.71 24.46
C LEU A 1026 -15.31 11.33 24.82
N PHE A 1027 -16.07 12.22 25.48
CA PHE A 1027 -17.44 11.98 25.94
C PHE A 1027 -18.53 12.48 24.98
N SER A 1028 -18.19 13.00 23.80
CA SER A 1028 -19.16 13.26 22.74
C SER A 1028 -19.32 12.05 21.82
N ASP A 1029 -20.56 11.75 21.46
CA ASP A 1029 -20.92 10.79 20.42
C ASP A 1029 -20.77 11.43 19.02
N GLU A 1030 -20.76 10.61 17.98
CA GLU A 1030 -20.40 11.01 16.61
C GLU A 1030 -21.61 10.88 15.69
N GLU A 1031 -21.93 11.98 14.98
CA GLU A 1031 -22.48 11.93 13.61
C GLU A 1031 -21.33 12.09 12.61
#